data_AF-A0A673T7W6-F1
#
_entry.id   AF-A0A673T7W6-F1
#
_cell.length_a   1.000
_cell.length_b   1.000
_cell.length_c   1.000
_cell.angle_alpha   90.00
_cell.angle_beta   90.00
_cell.angle_gamma   90.00
#
_symmetry.space_group_name_H-M   'P 1'
#
loop_
_entity.id
_entity.type
_entity.pdbx_description
1 polymer ?
#
loop_
_entity_poly.entity_id
_entity_poly.type
_entity_poly.pdbx_seq_one_letter_code
_entity_poly.pdbx_strand_id
1 'polypeptide(L)'
;ASCLPGAKAKALWLGLGRDSGRPGEGVLKPVLEPQAEEGIWPLLGLSGNRVPCLPPLWGGGQDRALGPGAFWHLEDACALVPAVFGTGPEPHGPLLREARGASGYCPLLSDGDVLCLPGSIVSAPGPVLVPTRLQTELVLRCYQETDCDLCVRVAIHLAVHGHWEEPKGEEKFQRAADSELEEPRNAFLQAQVVLSFQAYPTARCVLLEVQVPAALVQPGQSVGSVVFDCFEAALGAEVRIWSYTQPRYQKELNLTQHLPDCKGLEVRDSIQSCWALPWLNVSADGDDVHLVLDVSEEQRFGLSLYWNQVQGPTKPWWHRNLTGPQTITLNHTDLFPCLCIQVWPLEPDSVRTSICPFREDPRAHRNLWHAARLQLLPQRGWRIDAPCSLPAEATLCWQALGGGPCQSLVPLLPRVNVTINKALELPLLNVHPNLCVQVSSWEKLQLQKCLWVDSLGPLKDDMLLVETQGPHDNRSVCALEPSGCTPLLSMASTRAARLGDQLLQDLQSGQCLLLWDDDLRALWACPMDKYVHQRWALVWLACLLFAAVLFLLLLFKKDRVKAAARSRAALLLYSAEDSGFERLVGALASALCQLPLRVAVDLWSRLELSTQGPLAWFHAQRRQTLQEGGVVVLLFSPGAVALCQEWLQDGARAPAPQGPHDAFAASLSCVLPDFLQGRAPGRYVGAYFDGLLHSEAVPALFRSVPVFSLPSQLPGFLGALHEPGDTRPGLLGERARQVSQALQPALDQLLQVPGDPRDSGDGTRDGT
;
A
#
# COMPACT_ATOMS: atom_id res chain seq x y z
N ALA A 1 36.72 -20.42 -29.44
CA ALA A 1 35.65 -21.09 -28.66
C ALA A 1 34.46 -20.16 -28.57
N SER A 2 33.23 -20.68 -28.46
CA SER A 2 32.03 -19.97 -28.92
C SER A 2 30.81 -20.21 -28.03
N CYS A 3 29.81 -19.33 -28.19
CA CYS A 3 28.38 -19.56 -27.95
C CYS A 3 27.83 -19.62 -26.50
N LEU A 4 27.17 -18.52 -26.12
CA LEU A 4 25.73 -18.53 -25.77
C LEU A 4 24.86 -18.74 -27.05
N PRO A 5 23.53 -18.95 -27.00
CA PRO A 5 22.62 -19.27 -25.87
C PRO A 5 21.73 -20.51 -26.15
N GLY A 6 20.72 -20.78 -25.32
CA GLY A 6 19.62 -21.73 -25.60
C GLY A 6 18.29 -21.29 -24.97
N ALA A 7 17.17 -21.45 -25.69
CA ALA A 7 15.82 -21.03 -25.26
C ALA A 7 14.71 -21.88 -25.94
N LYS A 8 13.43 -21.60 -25.59
CA LYS A 8 12.17 -22.30 -25.97
C LYS A 8 11.79 -23.45 -25.00
N ALA A 9 10.52 -23.86 -24.86
CA ALA A 9 9.30 -23.50 -25.60
C ALA A 9 8.04 -23.41 -24.71
N LYS A 10 6.94 -22.86 -25.26
CA LYS A 10 5.57 -23.04 -24.73
C LYS A 10 5.08 -24.47 -24.99
N ALA A 11 4.20 -24.96 -24.14
CA ALA A 11 3.14 -25.90 -24.51
C ALA A 11 1.81 -25.40 -23.91
N LEU A 12 0.70 -25.65 -24.61
CA LEU A 12 -0.65 -25.22 -24.23
C LEU A 12 -1.56 -26.45 -24.27
N TRP A 13 -2.39 -26.65 -23.25
CA TRP A 13 -3.50 -27.60 -23.31
C TRP A 13 -4.77 -27.00 -22.71
N LEU A 14 -5.87 -27.18 -23.44
CA LEU A 14 -7.23 -26.84 -23.02
C LEU A 14 -7.88 -28.07 -22.40
N GLY A 15 -8.69 -27.86 -21.36
CA GLY A 15 -9.52 -28.90 -20.75
C GLY A 15 -10.88 -28.31 -20.37
N LEU A 16 -11.90 -28.60 -21.18
CA LEU A 16 -13.30 -28.28 -20.85
C LEU A 16 -13.85 -29.36 -19.91
N GLY A 17 -14.46 -28.95 -18.81
CA GLY A 17 -15.12 -29.82 -17.86
C GLY A 17 -16.28 -29.10 -17.19
N ARG A 18 -17.49 -29.66 -17.30
CA ARG A 18 -18.76 -29.09 -16.84
C ARG A 18 -19.44 -30.16 -15.97
N ASP A 19 -19.82 -29.82 -14.73
CA ASP A 19 -21.20 -30.01 -14.23
C ASP A 19 -21.36 -29.75 -12.71
N SER A 20 -22.61 -29.86 -12.25
CA SER A 20 -23.20 -29.43 -10.98
C SER A 20 -22.77 -30.17 -9.71
N GLY A 21 -22.81 -29.48 -8.56
CA GLY A 21 -22.79 -30.13 -7.23
C GLY A 21 -22.98 -29.21 -6.02
N ARG A 22 -24.20 -29.10 -5.50
CA ARG A 22 -24.54 -28.85 -4.07
C ARG A 22 -25.22 -30.14 -3.55
N PRO A 23 -25.37 -30.41 -2.23
CA PRO A 23 -25.33 -29.49 -1.09
C PRO A 23 -24.48 -29.99 0.12
N GLY A 24 -24.61 -29.33 1.27
CA GLY A 24 -24.12 -29.81 2.58
C GLY A 24 -24.02 -28.71 3.64
N GLU A 25 -24.69 -28.88 4.77
CA GLU A 25 -24.58 -28.00 5.95
C GLU A 25 -23.56 -28.55 6.96
N GLY A 26 -23.02 -27.70 7.84
CA GLY A 26 -22.09 -28.12 8.90
C GLY A 26 -21.84 -27.02 9.93
N VAL A 27 -22.61 -27.04 11.02
CA VAL A 27 -22.44 -26.11 12.15
C VAL A 27 -21.53 -26.73 13.22
N LEU A 28 -20.51 -25.99 13.66
CA LEU A 28 -19.75 -26.31 14.88
C LEU A 28 -19.52 -25.05 15.72
N LYS A 29 -19.58 -25.23 17.04
CA LYS A 29 -19.21 -24.26 18.09
C LYS A 29 -18.07 -24.84 18.94
N PRO A 30 -17.34 -24.02 19.72
CA PRO A 30 -16.01 -24.38 20.24
C PRO A 30 -16.03 -25.26 21.50
N VAL A 31 -14.86 -25.86 21.76
CA VAL A 31 -14.46 -26.52 23.02
C VAL A 31 -13.68 -25.52 23.90
N LEU A 32 -13.62 -25.75 25.22
CA LEU A 32 -13.18 -24.80 26.24
C LEU A 32 -12.05 -25.39 27.13
N GLU A 33 -11.19 -24.51 27.66
CA GLU A 33 -10.26 -24.74 28.80
C GLU A 33 -9.14 -25.82 28.65
N PRO A 34 -8.14 -25.91 29.58
CA PRO A 34 -7.97 -25.21 30.86
C PRO A 34 -6.68 -24.38 31.05
N GLN A 35 -6.61 -23.72 32.22
CA GLN A 35 -5.53 -22.88 32.72
C GLN A 35 -4.29 -23.67 33.21
N ALA A 36 -3.22 -22.94 33.53
CA ALA A 36 -2.15 -23.36 34.45
C ALA A 36 -1.73 -22.15 35.34
N GLU A 37 -1.22 -22.43 36.53
CA GLU A 37 -1.04 -21.44 37.62
C GLU A 37 0.40 -20.87 37.76
N GLU A 38 0.54 -20.05 38.80
CA GLU A 38 1.64 -19.20 39.26
C GLU A 38 3.04 -19.85 39.41
N GLY A 39 4.06 -18.99 39.47
CA GLY A 39 5.42 -19.33 39.89
C GLY A 39 6.13 -18.14 40.56
N ILE A 40 6.12 -18.11 41.89
CA ILE A 40 6.85 -17.14 42.74
C ILE A 40 8.28 -17.66 43.01
N TRP A 41 9.28 -16.78 43.19
CA TRP A 41 10.47 -16.83 44.11
C TRP A 41 11.38 -15.59 43.81
N PRO A 42 12.26 -15.10 44.73
CA PRO A 42 12.19 -13.70 45.15
C PRO A 42 13.53 -12.94 45.35
N LEU A 43 13.42 -11.69 45.84
CA LEU A 43 14.34 -10.95 46.74
C LEU A 43 15.88 -11.06 46.55
N LEU A 44 16.54 -9.92 46.26
CA LEU A 44 17.54 -9.25 47.12
C LEU A 44 18.30 -8.15 46.34
N GLY A 45 18.64 -7.04 47.02
CA GLY A 45 19.47 -5.96 46.45
C GLY A 45 19.58 -4.74 47.39
N LEU A 46 20.76 -4.54 48.00
CA LEU A 46 21.01 -3.54 49.05
C LEU A 46 21.76 -2.30 48.54
N SER A 47 21.76 -1.25 49.38
CA SER A 47 22.57 -0.02 49.36
C SER A 47 22.12 1.11 48.41
N GLY A 48 22.34 2.40 48.75
CA GLY A 48 22.74 2.92 50.06
C GLY A 48 23.38 4.32 50.06
N ASN A 49 22.90 5.20 50.95
CA ASN A 49 23.51 6.46 51.43
C ASN A 49 24.12 7.44 50.40
N ARG A 50 23.58 8.67 50.36
CA ARG A 50 24.21 9.84 51.04
C ARG A 50 23.36 11.11 50.96
N VAL A 51 23.26 11.81 52.10
CA VAL A 51 22.91 13.23 52.21
C VAL A 51 24.22 14.03 52.34
N PRO A 52 24.31 15.24 51.75
CA PRO A 52 24.74 16.37 52.58
C PRO A 52 24.06 17.72 52.25
N CYS A 53 23.56 18.37 53.31
CA CYS A 53 23.75 19.79 53.64
C CYS A 53 23.42 20.94 52.63
N LEU A 54 22.36 21.68 52.97
CA LEU A 54 22.25 23.16 53.05
C LEU A 54 23.58 23.91 53.36
N PRO A 55 23.75 25.24 53.08
CA PRO A 55 22.82 26.31 53.52
C PRO A 55 22.76 27.56 52.56
N PRO A 56 22.54 28.86 52.95
CA PRO A 56 21.42 29.65 52.38
C PRO A 56 21.77 31.13 52.02
N LEU A 57 20.75 32.03 52.03
CA LEU A 57 20.78 33.51 51.91
C LEU A 57 20.91 34.03 50.45
N TRP A 58 20.41 35.23 50.06
CA TRP A 58 20.05 36.41 50.85
C TRP A 58 19.07 37.39 50.13
N GLY A 59 18.28 38.16 50.89
CA GLY A 59 17.70 39.46 50.47
C GLY A 59 16.42 39.44 49.62
N GLY A 60 15.55 40.45 49.66
CA GLY A 60 15.51 41.62 50.54
C GLY A 60 14.34 42.55 50.16
N GLY A 61 13.50 42.96 51.13
CA GLY A 61 12.28 43.75 50.87
C GLY A 61 12.44 45.26 51.05
N GLN A 62 11.48 46.04 50.55
CA GLN A 62 11.31 47.46 50.90
C GLN A 62 9.87 47.96 50.68
N ASP A 63 9.25 48.45 51.76
CA ASP A 63 7.97 49.15 51.72
C ASP A 63 8.10 50.59 51.21
N ARG A 64 6.99 51.13 50.68
CA ARG A 64 6.59 52.53 50.98
C ARG A 64 5.12 52.79 50.67
N ALA A 65 4.45 53.49 51.58
CA ALA A 65 3.06 53.94 51.46
C ALA A 65 2.99 55.48 51.41
N LEU A 66 1.85 56.03 50.92
CA LEU A 66 1.16 57.25 51.41
C LEU A 66 -0.07 57.57 50.52
N GLY A 67 -1.16 58.08 51.11
CA GLY A 67 -2.36 58.61 50.43
C GLY A 67 -2.33 60.15 50.34
N PRO A 68 -3.43 60.92 50.56
CA PRO A 68 -4.83 60.52 50.85
C PRO A 68 -5.94 61.40 50.19
N GLY A 69 -7.23 61.15 50.51
CA GLY A 69 -8.39 62.06 50.32
C GLY A 69 -9.73 61.28 50.21
N ALA A 70 -10.72 61.32 51.14
CA ALA A 70 -11.55 62.43 51.69
C ALA A 70 -12.81 62.74 50.82
N PHE A 71 -14.03 63.07 51.30
CA PHE A 71 -14.80 62.97 52.59
C PHE A 71 -16.22 63.54 52.31
N TRP A 72 -17.36 63.31 53.00
CA TRP A 72 -17.85 62.44 54.10
C TRP A 72 -19.06 61.61 53.57
N HIS A 73 -20.23 61.27 54.17
CA HIS A 73 -20.98 61.39 55.46
C HIS A 73 -21.98 60.18 55.46
N LEU A 74 -22.44 59.51 56.53
CA LEU A 74 -22.46 59.67 58.01
C LEU A 74 -23.65 60.44 58.64
N GLU A 75 -24.59 59.68 59.19
CA GLU A 75 -25.26 59.80 60.52
C GLU A 75 -25.58 58.33 60.92
N ASP A 76 -25.66 57.82 62.16
CA ASP A 76 -25.22 58.11 63.53
C ASP A 76 -26.19 57.30 64.44
N ALA A 77 -25.88 56.76 65.62
CA ALA A 77 -24.60 56.50 66.28
C ALA A 77 -24.78 55.50 67.47
N CYS A 78 -23.74 54.70 67.76
CA CYS A 78 -23.39 54.13 69.09
C CYS A 78 -24.40 53.16 69.82
N ALA A 79 -24.00 52.35 70.82
CA ALA A 79 -22.80 52.42 71.67
C ALA A 79 -22.24 51.05 72.16
N LEU A 80 -20.92 51.03 72.33
CA LEU A 80 -20.12 50.36 73.39
C LEU A 80 -20.32 48.87 73.77
N VAL A 81 -19.27 48.09 73.50
CA VAL A 81 -18.96 46.79 74.13
C VAL A 81 -17.68 46.93 74.98
N PRO A 82 -17.64 46.43 76.23
CA PRO A 82 -16.38 46.08 76.90
C PRO A 82 -15.95 44.66 76.51
N ALA A 83 -14.69 44.48 76.11
CA ALA A 83 -14.23 43.26 75.45
C ALA A 83 -13.81 42.13 76.41
N VAL A 84 -13.84 40.90 75.89
CA VAL A 84 -12.90 39.82 76.25
C VAL A 84 -12.19 39.39 74.95
N PHE A 85 -10.88 39.12 75.02
CA PHE A 85 -10.02 38.83 73.86
C PHE A 85 -9.99 37.32 73.50
N GLY A 86 -9.75 37.03 72.20
CA GLY A 86 -9.55 35.67 71.66
C GLY A 86 -9.70 35.65 70.14
N THR A 87 -8.82 36.26 69.35
CA THR A 87 -7.62 35.64 68.73
C THR A 87 -7.89 34.60 67.63
N GLY A 88 -7.95 35.07 66.38
CA GLY A 88 -7.65 34.28 65.16
C GLY A 88 -8.72 33.30 64.67
N PRO A 89 -8.67 32.90 63.38
CA PRO A 89 -9.45 31.80 62.85
C PRO A 89 -8.74 30.46 63.10
N GLU A 90 -9.07 29.78 64.20
CA GLU A 90 -8.77 28.34 64.35
C GLU A 90 -9.86 27.47 63.71
N PRO A 91 -9.54 26.23 63.29
CA PRO A 91 -10.44 25.41 62.49
C PRO A 91 -11.64 24.90 63.29
N HIS A 92 -12.85 25.12 62.76
CA HIS A 92 -14.09 24.59 63.33
C HIS A 92 -14.17 23.06 63.14
N GLY A 93 -13.86 22.32 64.20
CA GLY A 93 -14.08 20.88 64.30
C GLY A 93 -15.57 20.49 64.33
N PRO A 94 -15.89 19.18 64.25
CA PRO A 94 -17.24 18.69 63.98
C PRO A 94 -18.15 18.71 65.23
N LEU A 95 -18.72 19.88 65.58
CA LEU A 95 -19.72 20.01 66.65
C LEU A 95 -20.90 20.91 66.23
N LEU A 96 -22.11 20.38 66.48
CA LEU A 96 -23.45 20.97 66.25
C LEU A 96 -23.81 21.37 64.81
N ARG A 97 -24.94 20.83 64.33
CA ARG A 97 -25.78 21.52 63.32
C ARG A 97 -26.59 22.59 64.06
N GLU A 98 -26.52 23.84 63.60
CA GLU A 98 -27.29 24.93 64.21
C GLU A 98 -28.66 25.11 63.54
N ALA A 99 -29.60 25.69 64.30
CA ALA A 99 -30.87 26.20 63.81
C ALA A 99 -30.98 27.68 64.19
N ARG A 100 -31.11 28.55 63.18
CA ARG A 100 -31.02 30.02 63.35
C ARG A 100 -32.37 30.69 63.11
N GLY A 101 -32.76 31.58 64.02
CA GLY A 101 -34.03 32.32 63.97
C GLY A 101 -33.81 33.83 63.93
N ALA A 102 -34.75 34.56 63.31
CA ALA A 102 -34.60 35.99 62.99
C ALA A 102 -34.50 36.95 64.20
N SER A 103 -34.70 36.47 65.44
CA SER A 103 -34.58 37.29 66.66
C SER A 103 -34.15 36.48 67.91
N GLY A 104 -33.53 35.32 67.72
CA GLY A 104 -33.08 34.47 68.84
C GLY A 104 -32.69 33.05 68.44
N TYR A 105 -32.00 32.37 69.35
CA TYR A 105 -31.63 30.96 69.22
C TYR A 105 -32.87 30.05 69.27
N CYS A 106 -32.99 29.10 68.34
CA CYS A 106 -33.98 28.02 68.40
C CYS A 106 -33.24 26.71 68.75
N PRO A 107 -33.57 26.03 69.86
CA PRO A 107 -32.90 24.79 70.23
C PRO A 107 -33.26 23.65 69.26
N LEU A 108 -32.23 23.00 68.70
CA LEU A 108 -32.40 21.77 67.93
C LEU A 108 -32.68 20.61 68.90
N LEU A 109 -33.86 20.00 68.81
CA LEU A 109 -34.32 19.02 69.81
C LEU A 109 -33.82 17.59 69.52
N SER A 110 -33.63 17.23 68.25
CA SER A 110 -32.97 16.00 67.81
C SER A 110 -32.43 16.14 66.38
N ASP A 111 -31.17 15.70 66.17
CA ASP A 111 -30.53 15.49 64.85
C ASP A 111 -30.45 14.00 64.47
N GLY A 112 -30.95 13.09 65.33
CA GLY A 112 -31.12 11.66 65.02
C GLY A 112 -32.51 11.38 64.45
N ASP A 113 -32.58 10.41 63.52
CA ASP A 113 -33.77 10.14 62.69
C ASP A 113 -35.07 9.89 63.48
N VAL A 114 -35.84 10.95 63.66
CA VAL A 114 -37.20 10.89 64.25
C VAL A 114 -38.15 10.30 63.22
N LEU A 115 -39.08 9.43 63.64
CA LEU A 115 -40.12 8.89 62.75
C LEU A 115 -41.08 10.00 62.29
N CYS A 116 -40.84 10.57 61.12
CA CYS A 116 -41.71 11.53 60.44
C CYS A 116 -43.08 10.92 60.09
N LEU A 117 -44.00 10.89 61.06
CA LEU A 117 -45.39 10.52 60.86
C LEU A 117 -46.27 11.80 60.94
N PRO A 118 -46.76 12.36 59.82
CA PRO A 118 -47.52 13.62 59.82
C PRO A 118 -48.83 13.58 60.60
N GLY A 119 -49.34 12.39 60.93
CA GLY A 119 -50.61 12.20 61.63
C GLY A 119 -51.83 12.74 60.88
N SER A 120 -52.97 12.75 61.55
CA SER A 120 -54.18 13.45 61.11
C SER A 120 -54.11 14.93 61.45
N ILE A 121 -54.77 15.78 60.65
CA ILE A 121 -54.98 17.19 61.00
C ILE A 121 -55.87 17.26 62.25
N VAL A 122 -55.49 18.09 63.22
CA VAL A 122 -56.26 18.40 64.43
C VAL A 122 -56.64 19.88 64.47
N SER A 123 -57.80 20.20 65.04
CA SER A 123 -58.22 21.60 65.26
C SER A 123 -57.27 22.30 66.24
N ALA A 124 -56.90 23.55 65.93
CA ALA A 124 -56.09 24.35 66.83
C ALA A 124 -56.92 24.73 68.10
N PRO A 125 -56.41 24.50 69.32
CA PRO A 125 -57.12 24.84 70.57
C PRO A 125 -57.02 26.33 70.96
N GLY A 126 -56.43 27.16 70.09
CA GLY A 126 -56.08 28.55 70.33
C GLY A 126 -55.09 29.04 69.26
N PRO A 127 -54.34 30.12 69.51
CA PRO A 127 -53.27 30.57 68.62
C PRO A 127 -52.11 29.57 68.60
N VAL A 128 -51.77 29.06 67.42
CA VAL A 128 -50.67 28.11 67.18
C VAL A 128 -49.78 28.61 66.04
N LEU A 129 -48.49 28.25 66.04
CA LEU A 129 -47.60 28.56 64.92
C LEU A 129 -47.77 27.50 63.82
N VAL A 130 -47.75 27.92 62.55
CA VAL A 130 -47.81 27.01 61.39
C VAL A 130 -46.78 27.38 60.31
N PRO A 131 -46.14 26.40 59.65
CA PRO A 131 -45.40 26.61 58.42
C PRO A 131 -46.29 27.17 57.31
N THR A 132 -45.85 28.27 56.68
CA THR A 132 -46.56 28.95 55.57
C THR A 132 -45.81 28.93 54.25
N ARG A 133 -44.48 28.88 54.29
CA ARG A 133 -43.61 28.82 53.10
C ARG A 133 -42.32 28.09 53.42
N LEU A 134 -41.90 27.21 52.50
CA LEU A 134 -40.54 26.70 52.42
C LEU A 134 -39.74 27.51 51.39
N GLN A 135 -38.49 27.78 51.69
CA GLN A 135 -37.47 28.27 50.76
C GLN A 135 -36.22 27.42 50.92
N THR A 136 -35.50 27.20 49.82
CA THR A 136 -34.24 26.46 49.81
C THR A 136 -33.12 27.31 49.23
N GLU A 137 -31.92 27.08 49.74
CA GLU A 137 -30.67 27.67 49.24
C GLU A 137 -29.65 26.54 49.09
N LEU A 138 -28.87 26.57 48.01
CA LEU A 138 -27.78 25.61 47.81
C LEU A 138 -26.51 26.17 48.44
N VAL A 139 -25.88 25.38 49.30
CA VAL A 139 -24.65 25.75 49.99
C VAL A 139 -23.63 24.61 49.91
N LEU A 140 -22.34 24.92 50.03
CA LEU A 140 -21.28 23.92 50.10
C LEU A 140 -20.89 23.70 51.56
N ARG A 141 -20.79 22.43 51.98
CA ARG A 141 -20.27 22.05 53.29
C ARG A 141 -18.91 21.40 53.14
N CYS A 142 -17.87 22.19 53.36
CA CYS A 142 -16.49 21.76 53.26
C CYS A 142 -15.99 21.21 54.61
N TYR A 143 -15.49 19.97 54.61
CA TYR A 143 -14.73 19.38 55.72
C TYR A 143 -13.24 19.70 55.61
N GLN A 144 -12.74 19.88 54.37
CA GLN A 144 -11.41 20.38 54.04
C GLN A 144 -11.51 21.34 52.84
N GLU A 145 -10.44 22.07 52.53
CA GLU A 145 -10.38 23.03 51.41
C GLU A 145 -10.71 22.41 50.03
N THR A 146 -10.54 21.08 49.92
CA THR A 146 -10.75 20.28 48.71
C THR A 146 -11.87 19.24 48.85
N ASP A 147 -12.59 19.23 49.97
CA ASP A 147 -13.53 18.16 50.36
C ASP A 147 -14.85 18.78 50.80
N CYS A 148 -15.71 19.11 49.82
CA CYS A 148 -17.01 19.75 50.05
C CYS A 148 -18.17 18.92 49.50
N ASP A 149 -19.20 18.74 50.32
CA ASP A 149 -20.49 18.19 49.92
C ASP A 149 -21.46 19.30 49.47
N LEU A 150 -22.40 18.94 48.59
CA LEU A 150 -23.54 19.78 48.26
C LEU A 150 -24.62 19.65 49.35
N CYS A 151 -25.00 20.79 49.94
CA CYS A 151 -25.99 20.89 50.99
C CYS A 151 -27.21 21.70 50.53
N VAL A 152 -28.40 21.28 50.98
CA VAL A 152 -29.63 22.05 50.88
C VAL A 152 -29.93 22.70 52.23
N ARG A 153 -29.76 24.01 52.33
CA ARG A 153 -30.26 24.84 53.45
C ARG A 153 -31.76 25.02 53.27
N VAL A 154 -32.53 24.94 54.37
CA VAL A 154 -33.99 25.06 54.35
C VAL A 154 -34.44 26.16 55.31
N ALA A 155 -35.15 27.16 54.79
CA ALA A 155 -35.80 28.21 55.57
C ALA A 155 -37.32 28.00 55.60
N ILE A 156 -37.88 27.90 56.81
CA ILE A 156 -39.32 27.73 57.05
C ILE A 156 -39.88 29.04 57.59
N HIS A 157 -40.85 29.63 56.89
CA HIS A 157 -41.57 30.82 57.37
C HIS A 157 -42.77 30.40 58.21
N LEU A 158 -42.88 30.97 59.40
CA LEU A 158 -43.92 30.64 60.38
C LEU A 158 -44.90 31.81 60.52
N ALA A 159 -46.18 31.51 60.75
CA ALA A 159 -47.21 32.50 61.06
C ALA A 159 -48.15 32.00 62.16
N VAL A 160 -48.87 32.92 62.80
CA VAL A 160 -49.89 32.60 63.82
C VAL A 160 -51.20 32.20 63.13
N HIS A 161 -51.74 31.04 63.51
CA HIS A 161 -53.02 30.51 63.03
C HIS A 161 -53.92 30.12 64.20
N GLY A 162 -55.24 30.06 63.97
CA GLY A 162 -56.25 29.94 65.03
C GLY A 162 -56.84 31.30 65.42
N HIS A 163 -57.93 31.27 66.19
CA HIS A 163 -58.60 32.47 66.69
C HIS A 163 -58.01 32.88 68.04
N TRP A 164 -57.88 34.19 68.26
CA TRP A 164 -57.48 34.74 69.55
C TRP A 164 -58.74 35.14 70.32
N GLU A 165 -59.11 34.37 71.35
CA GLU A 165 -60.12 34.82 72.29
C GLU A 165 -59.48 35.89 73.19
N GLU A 166 -59.86 37.16 72.98
CA GLU A 166 -59.58 38.20 73.96
C GLU A 166 -60.28 37.85 75.29
N PRO A 167 -59.59 37.95 76.44
CA PRO A 167 -60.23 37.69 77.72
C PRO A 167 -61.34 38.72 77.95
N LYS A 168 -62.59 38.25 77.94
CA LYS A 168 -63.77 39.09 78.15
C LYS A 168 -63.64 39.81 79.50
N GLY A 169 -63.54 41.13 79.46
CA GLY A 169 -63.38 41.95 80.65
C GLY A 169 -64.55 41.75 81.62
N GLU A 170 -64.24 41.31 82.84
CA GLU A 170 -65.25 41.17 83.89
C GLU A 170 -65.73 42.55 84.38
N GLU A 171 -67.04 42.69 84.56
CA GLU A 171 -67.63 43.93 85.06
C GLU A 171 -67.43 44.09 86.58
N LYS A 172 -67.27 45.35 87.02
CA LYS A 172 -66.98 45.80 88.39
C LYS A 172 -67.62 44.98 89.52
N PHE A 173 -66.83 44.66 90.54
CA PHE A 173 -67.26 44.73 91.95
C PHE A 173 -66.14 45.21 92.90
N GLN A 174 -66.50 45.61 94.13
CA GLN A 174 -65.64 46.38 95.03
C GLN A 174 -64.54 45.61 95.80
N ARG A 175 -63.33 46.19 95.76
CA ARG A 175 -62.45 46.50 96.91
C ARG A 175 -62.22 45.42 97.99
N ALA A 176 -61.03 44.83 97.95
CA ALA A 176 -60.18 44.59 99.13
C ALA A 176 -58.71 44.88 98.75
N ALA A 177 -57.78 44.84 99.70
CA ALA A 177 -56.36 45.16 99.50
C ALA A 177 -55.47 43.90 99.61
N ASP A 178 -54.17 44.10 99.32
CA ASP A 178 -53.03 43.23 99.61
C ASP A 178 -52.98 41.86 98.89
N SER A 179 -52.21 41.80 97.79
CA SER A 179 -50.98 40.99 97.71
C SER A 179 -50.24 41.19 96.38
N GLU A 180 -48.91 41.33 96.48
CA GLU A 180 -47.85 41.02 95.50
C GLU A 180 -47.91 41.59 94.05
N LEU A 181 -46.75 41.96 93.51
CA LEU A 181 -46.58 42.15 92.07
C LEU A 181 -46.45 40.77 91.43
N GLU A 182 -47.50 40.26 90.77
CA GLU A 182 -47.28 39.24 89.75
C GLU A 182 -46.45 39.86 88.61
N GLU A 183 -45.28 39.29 88.35
CA GLU A 183 -44.58 39.51 87.09
C GLU A 183 -45.47 39.02 85.93
N PRO A 184 -45.58 39.75 84.81
CA PRO A 184 -46.34 39.28 83.68
C PRO A 184 -45.72 37.98 83.17
N ARG A 185 -46.44 36.85 83.32
CA ARG A 185 -46.01 35.56 82.81
C ARG A 185 -45.57 35.72 81.35
N ASN A 186 -44.30 35.45 81.07
CA ASN A 186 -43.74 35.54 79.73
C ASN A 186 -44.42 34.49 78.83
N ALA A 187 -45.50 34.89 78.17
CA ALA A 187 -46.23 34.05 77.25
C ALA A 187 -45.38 33.87 75.98
N PHE A 188 -44.94 32.64 75.74
CA PHE A 188 -44.31 32.22 74.50
C PHE A 188 -45.23 31.25 73.78
N LEU A 189 -45.40 31.41 72.46
CA LEU A 189 -45.93 30.33 71.63
C LEU A 189 -44.80 29.38 71.28
N GLN A 190 -44.87 28.16 71.81
CA GLN A 190 -43.97 27.05 71.51
C GLN A 190 -44.58 26.19 70.41
N ALA A 191 -43.79 25.81 69.41
CA ALA A 191 -44.20 24.87 68.38
C ALA A 191 -43.04 23.96 67.98
N GLN A 192 -43.36 22.68 67.79
CA GLN A 192 -42.44 21.68 67.25
C GLN A 192 -42.71 21.55 65.75
N VAL A 193 -41.69 21.83 64.95
CA VAL A 193 -41.75 21.87 63.49
C VAL A 193 -40.87 20.75 62.94
N VAL A 194 -41.48 19.85 62.19
CA VAL A 194 -40.78 18.76 61.51
C VAL A 194 -40.27 19.25 60.16
N LEU A 195 -39.03 18.87 59.83
CA LEU A 195 -38.52 18.80 58.46
C LEU A 195 -38.31 17.34 58.09
N SER A 196 -38.93 16.90 57.00
CA SER A 196 -38.64 15.64 56.33
C SER A 196 -37.92 15.92 55.02
N PHE A 197 -36.77 15.29 54.82
CA PHE A 197 -35.96 15.38 53.61
C PHE A 197 -35.81 13.99 52.99
N GLN A 198 -36.06 13.86 51.70
CA GLN A 198 -35.89 12.61 50.94
C GLN A 198 -35.08 12.87 49.67
N ALA A 199 -33.98 12.14 49.51
CA ALA A 199 -33.12 12.14 48.33
C ALA A 199 -32.77 10.69 48.01
N TYR A 200 -33.52 10.05 47.11
CA TYR A 200 -33.50 8.59 46.96
C TYR A 200 -32.07 8.05 46.74
N PRO A 201 -31.60 7.07 47.53
CA PRO A 201 -32.36 6.21 48.44
C PRO A 201 -32.51 6.72 49.89
N THR A 202 -31.89 7.83 50.29
CA THR A 202 -31.89 8.30 51.68
C THR A 202 -33.15 9.10 52.03
N ALA A 203 -33.51 9.07 53.31
CA ALA A 203 -34.45 9.98 53.92
C ALA A 203 -33.96 10.34 55.33
N ARG A 204 -34.17 11.58 55.76
CA ARG A 204 -33.77 12.12 57.06
C ARG A 204 -34.85 13.01 57.65
N CYS A 205 -34.92 13.04 58.98
CA CYS A 205 -35.98 13.70 59.72
C CYS A 205 -35.44 14.51 60.89
N VAL A 206 -35.77 15.80 60.92
CA VAL A 206 -35.27 16.77 61.90
C VAL A 206 -36.45 17.41 62.64
N LEU A 207 -36.33 17.51 63.97
CA LEU A 207 -37.32 18.15 64.84
C LEU A 207 -36.76 19.47 65.40
N LEU A 208 -37.30 20.58 64.91
CA LEU A 208 -36.99 21.93 65.35
C LEU A 208 -37.98 22.36 66.44
N GLU A 209 -37.50 22.91 67.56
CA GLU A 209 -38.38 23.57 68.52
C GLU A 209 -38.22 25.09 68.42
N VAL A 210 -39.35 25.78 68.24
CA VAL A 210 -39.41 27.23 68.05
C VAL A 210 -40.27 27.85 69.13
N GLN A 211 -39.75 28.88 69.80
CA GLN A 211 -40.44 29.64 70.84
C GLN A 211 -40.52 31.11 70.43
N VAL A 212 -41.74 31.66 70.35
CA VAL A 212 -41.99 33.03 69.89
C VAL A 212 -42.60 33.88 71.02
N PRO A 213 -42.01 35.03 71.39
CA PRO A 213 -42.57 35.93 72.40
C PRO A 213 -43.95 36.47 71.99
N ALA A 214 -44.91 36.52 72.92
CA ALA A 214 -46.26 37.03 72.66
C ALA A 214 -46.31 38.44 72.04
N ALA A 215 -45.29 39.27 72.25
CA ALA A 215 -45.17 40.58 71.60
C ALA A 215 -45.13 40.54 70.05
N LEU A 216 -44.79 39.39 69.46
CA LEU A 216 -44.79 39.16 68.01
C LEU A 216 -46.05 38.39 67.52
N VAL A 217 -46.94 38.01 68.43
CA VAL A 217 -48.07 37.11 68.13
C VAL A 217 -49.31 37.92 67.76
N GLN A 218 -49.47 38.19 66.46
CA GLN A 218 -50.70 38.74 65.89
C GLN A 218 -51.36 37.71 64.94
N PRO A 219 -52.67 37.44 65.04
CA PRO A 219 -53.35 36.43 64.23
C PRO A 219 -53.18 36.67 62.72
N GLY A 220 -52.73 35.64 61.98
CA GLY A 220 -52.47 35.71 60.55
C GLY A 220 -51.17 36.42 60.14
N GLN A 221 -50.41 36.99 61.08
CA GLN A 221 -49.13 37.64 60.80
C GLN A 221 -47.97 36.62 60.84
N SER A 222 -46.95 36.86 60.00
CA SER A 222 -45.70 36.11 60.04
C SER A 222 -44.87 36.48 61.26
N VAL A 223 -44.30 35.47 61.91
CA VAL A 223 -43.39 35.61 63.08
C VAL A 223 -41.92 35.48 62.68
N GLY A 224 -41.63 35.51 61.37
CA GLY A 224 -40.30 35.33 60.80
C GLY A 224 -40.05 33.90 60.31
N SER A 225 -38.77 33.54 60.21
CA SER A 225 -38.35 32.21 59.74
C SER A 225 -37.34 31.55 60.67
N VAL A 226 -37.35 30.21 60.64
CA VAL A 226 -36.29 29.34 61.19
C VAL A 226 -35.53 28.72 60.03
N VAL A 227 -34.20 28.69 60.13
CA VAL A 227 -33.28 28.16 59.11
C VAL A 227 -32.57 26.92 59.66
N PHE A 228 -32.61 25.84 58.89
CA PHE A 228 -31.80 24.63 59.10
C PHE A 228 -30.69 24.58 58.03
N ASP A 229 -29.43 24.51 58.46
CA ASP A 229 -28.29 24.90 57.62
C ASP A 229 -27.87 23.89 56.54
N CYS A 230 -28.06 22.58 56.72
CA CYS A 230 -27.73 21.58 55.69
C CYS A 230 -28.45 20.24 55.84
N PHE A 231 -29.13 19.82 54.77
CA PHE A 231 -29.23 18.41 54.39
C PHE A 231 -28.17 18.08 53.33
N GLU A 232 -27.25 17.15 53.63
CA GLU A 232 -26.28 16.62 52.66
C GLU A 232 -27.02 15.88 51.53
N ALA A 233 -26.65 16.10 50.26
CA ALA A 233 -27.36 15.56 49.12
C ALA A 233 -26.46 15.29 47.89
N ALA A 234 -26.75 14.21 47.16
CA ALA A 234 -25.98 13.84 45.97
C ALA A 234 -26.23 14.81 44.80
N LEU A 235 -25.17 15.05 44.01
CA LEU A 235 -25.21 15.80 42.76
C LEU A 235 -26.23 15.20 41.79
N GLY A 236 -26.98 16.05 41.08
CA GLY A 236 -28.01 15.62 40.14
C GLY A 236 -29.25 14.95 40.75
N ALA A 237 -29.36 14.82 42.08
CA ALA A 237 -30.52 14.17 42.71
C ALA A 237 -31.80 15.02 42.66
N GLU A 238 -32.96 14.35 42.57
CA GLU A 238 -34.25 14.96 42.94
C GLU A 238 -34.42 14.86 44.46
N VAL A 239 -34.50 16.01 45.14
CA VAL A 239 -34.77 16.10 46.57
C VAL A 239 -36.22 16.54 46.81
N ARG A 240 -36.84 15.96 47.83
CA ARG A 240 -38.22 16.27 48.27
C ARG A 240 -38.20 16.65 49.74
N ILE A 241 -38.81 17.79 50.05
CA ILE A 241 -38.81 18.39 51.38
C ILE A 241 -40.26 18.62 51.82
N TRP A 242 -40.59 18.19 53.04
CA TRP A 242 -41.87 18.49 53.67
C TRP A 242 -41.69 19.19 55.01
N SER A 243 -42.65 20.04 55.36
CA SER A 243 -42.73 20.60 56.70
C SER A 243 -44.16 20.70 57.22
N TYR A 244 -44.31 20.43 58.51
CA TYR A 244 -45.57 20.45 59.26
C TYR A 244 -45.26 20.62 60.77
N THR A 245 -46.25 21.05 61.54
CA THR A 245 -46.15 21.04 63.01
C THR A 245 -46.50 19.68 63.60
N GLN A 246 -46.01 19.42 64.81
CA GLN A 246 -46.44 18.30 65.66
C GLN A 246 -46.98 18.87 66.98
N PRO A 247 -48.29 18.77 67.29
CA PRO A 247 -49.39 18.24 66.45
C PRO A 247 -49.63 19.03 65.17
N ARG A 248 -50.27 18.40 64.18
CA ARG A 248 -50.44 18.97 62.84
C ARG A 248 -51.77 19.73 62.69
N TYR A 249 -51.69 21.05 62.53
CA TYR A 249 -52.87 21.92 62.43
C TYR A 249 -53.30 22.24 60.98
N GLN A 250 -52.44 21.95 59.99
CA GLN A 250 -52.69 22.27 58.58
C GLN A 250 -52.17 21.16 57.64
N LYS A 251 -52.37 21.33 56.33
CA LYS A 251 -51.72 20.50 55.31
C LYS A 251 -50.20 20.73 55.35
N GLU A 252 -49.46 19.67 55.12
CA GLU A 252 -48.01 19.66 54.94
C GLU A 252 -47.60 20.59 53.79
N LEU A 253 -46.60 21.45 54.02
CA LEU A 253 -45.87 22.09 52.94
C LEU A 253 -45.03 21.02 52.22
N ASN A 254 -44.92 21.13 50.90
CA ASN A 254 -44.06 20.27 50.09
C ASN A 254 -43.28 21.09 49.05
N LEU A 255 -42.02 20.72 48.84
CA LEU A 255 -41.13 21.30 47.83
C LEU A 255 -40.32 20.19 47.18
N THR A 256 -40.20 20.20 45.86
CA THR A 256 -39.34 19.30 45.09
C THR A 256 -38.32 20.13 44.33
N GLN A 257 -37.05 19.75 44.38
CA GLN A 257 -35.95 20.46 43.71
C GLN A 257 -35.01 19.44 43.05
N HIS A 258 -34.56 19.75 41.83
CA HIS A 258 -33.46 19.02 41.20
C HIS A 258 -32.14 19.72 41.54
N LEU A 259 -31.14 18.96 41.98
CA LEU A 259 -29.81 19.48 42.30
C LEU A 259 -28.94 19.58 41.04
N PRO A 260 -27.93 20.48 41.01
CA PRO A 260 -27.02 20.60 39.88
C PRO A 260 -26.14 19.35 39.68
N ASP A 261 -25.82 19.07 38.42
CA ASP A 261 -24.71 18.19 38.01
C ASP A 261 -23.36 18.92 38.15
N CYS A 262 -22.26 18.16 38.10
CA CYS A 262 -20.88 18.66 37.87
C CYS A 262 -20.65 19.43 36.54
N LYS A 263 -21.71 19.74 35.79
CA LYS A 263 -21.72 20.65 34.64
C LYS A 263 -21.92 22.11 35.05
N GLY A 264 -22.39 22.36 36.28
CA GLY A 264 -22.50 23.70 36.86
C GLY A 264 -21.13 24.29 37.19
N LEU A 265 -20.86 25.50 36.71
CA LEU A 265 -19.54 26.15 36.81
C LEU A 265 -19.08 26.38 38.25
N GLU A 266 -20.00 26.69 39.17
CA GLU A 266 -19.70 27.08 40.56
C GLU A 266 -19.39 25.89 41.49
N VAL A 267 -19.71 24.67 41.07
CA VAL A 267 -19.59 23.44 41.90
C VAL A 267 -18.33 22.65 41.55
N ARG A 268 -17.76 22.90 40.36
CA ARG A 268 -16.74 22.06 39.73
C ARG A 268 -15.40 22.04 40.47
N ASP A 269 -15.01 23.15 41.07
CA ASP A 269 -13.67 23.37 41.57
C ASP A 269 -13.53 23.11 43.09
N SER A 270 -14.60 22.62 43.75
CA SER A 270 -14.62 22.40 45.22
C SER A 270 -15.16 21.02 45.66
N ILE A 271 -15.82 20.25 44.79
CA ILE A 271 -16.38 18.92 45.14
C ILE A 271 -15.56 17.81 44.46
N GLN A 272 -14.94 16.91 45.24
CA GLN A 272 -14.11 15.81 44.72
C GLN A 272 -14.84 14.92 43.71
N SER A 273 -16.13 14.66 43.92
CA SER A 273 -17.00 13.91 43.00
C SER A 273 -17.13 14.56 41.61
N CYS A 274 -16.83 15.86 41.49
CA CYS A 274 -16.74 16.59 40.21
C CYS A 274 -15.30 16.72 39.68
N TRP A 275 -14.29 16.38 40.48
CA TRP A 275 -12.87 16.41 40.13
C TRP A 275 -12.42 15.18 39.31
N ALA A 276 -13.32 14.41 38.70
CA ALA A 276 -13.01 13.29 37.80
C ALA A 276 -12.51 13.74 36.39
N LEU A 277 -11.79 14.87 36.34
CA LEU A 277 -11.48 15.63 35.11
C LEU A 277 -10.04 16.20 34.94
N PRO A 278 -9.08 16.13 35.89
CA PRO A 278 -7.67 16.35 35.61
C PRO A 278 -6.88 15.05 35.37
N TRP A 279 -7.49 13.87 35.60
CA TRP A 279 -6.83 12.56 35.57
C TRP A 279 -6.08 12.23 34.29
N LEU A 280 -6.44 12.84 33.14
CA LEU A 280 -5.96 12.42 31.82
C LEU A 280 -5.32 13.60 31.08
N ASN A 281 -3.99 13.62 31.08
CA ASN A 281 -3.19 14.52 30.26
C ASN A 281 -2.69 13.79 29.00
N VAL A 282 -2.52 14.51 27.90
CA VAL A 282 -2.07 13.96 26.61
C VAL A 282 -0.80 14.69 26.19
N SER A 283 0.36 14.08 26.47
CA SER A 283 1.64 14.58 25.98
C SER A 283 1.97 13.92 24.64
N ALA A 284 2.51 14.72 23.72
CA ALA A 284 3.12 14.24 22.49
C ALA A 284 4.59 14.63 22.54
N ASP A 285 5.45 13.68 22.89
CA ASP A 285 6.90 13.87 23.03
C ASP A 285 7.60 12.91 22.05
N GLY A 286 8.42 13.44 21.16
CA GLY A 286 8.87 12.73 19.96
C GLY A 286 7.73 12.40 18.98
N ASP A 287 7.77 11.21 18.39
CA ASP A 287 6.80 10.74 17.39
C ASP A 287 5.55 10.09 18.01
N ASP A 288 5.66 9.50 19.20
CA ASP A 288 4.56 8.79 19.88
C ASP A 288 3.70 9.73 20.76
N VAL A 289 2.52 9.24 21.16
CA VAL A 289 1.60 9.98 22.05
C VAL A 289 1.40 9.22 23.35
N HIS A 290 1.58 9.92 24.47
CA HIS A 290 1.45 9.37 25.81
C HIS A 290 0.16 9.88 26.47
N LEU A 291 -0.72 8.94 26.82
CA LEU A 291 -1.84 9.21 27.72
C LEU A 291 -1.34 9.04 29.15
N VAL A 292 -1.09 10.16 29.82
CA VAL A 292 -0.65 10.20 31.22
C VAL A 292 -1.88 10.23 32.11
N LEU A 293 -2.03 9.21 32.94
CA LEU A 293 -3.15 9.01 33.86
C LEU A 293 -2.65 9.30 35.29
N ASP A 294 -2.87 10.54 35.70
CA ASP A 294 -2.43 11.10 36.99
C ASP A 294 -3.54 10.92 38.03
N VAL A 295 -3.38 9.89 38.86
CA VAL A 295 -4.33 9.38 39.86
C VAL A 295 -3.53 8.77 41.01
N SER A 296 -4.13 8.67 42.20
CA SER A 296 -3.47 8.05 43.36
C SER A 296 -3.16 6.56 43.12
N GLU A 297 -2.14 6.04 43.82
CA GLU A 297 -1.65 4.66 43.66
C GLU A 297 -2.71 3.61 44.03
N GLU A 298 -3.69 3.96 44.87
CA GLU A 298 -4.79 3.10 45.27
C GLU A 298 -5.98 3.16 44.29
N GLN A 299 -6.09 4.20 43.46
CA GLN A 299 -7.27 4.41 42.62
C GLN A 299 -7.38 3.34 41.55
N ARG A 300 -8.45 2.54 41.62
CA ARG A 300 -8.80 1.55 40.61
C ARG A 300 -9.76 2.16 39.60
N PHE A 301 -9.46 2.06 38.31
CA PHE A 301 -10.26 2.66 37.25
C PHE A 301 -10.36 1.75 36.02
N GLY A 302 -11.48 1.82 35.32
CA GLY A 302 -11.66 1.26 33.98
C GLY A 302 -11.25 2.30 32.95
N LEU A 303 -10.50 1.87 31.93
CA LEU A 303 -10.20 2.68 30.75
C LEU A 303 -10.65 1.95 29.48
N SER A 304 -11.17 2.72 28.53
CA SER A 304 -11.59 2.26 27.20
C SER A 304 -11.14 3.23 26.12
N LEU A 305 -10.51 2.72 25.06
CA LEU A 305 -10.22 3.44 23.82
C LEU A 305 -11.21 2.98 22.77
N TYR A 306 -11.92 3.91 22.13
CA TYR A 306 -12.94 3.60 21.14
C TYR A 306 -12.96 4.62 20.00
N TRP A 307 -13.49 4.20 18.85
CA TRP A 307 -13.76 5.10 17.74
C TRP A 307 -15.21 5.57 17.81
N ASN A 308 -15.40 6.88 17.99
CA ASN A 308 -16.70 7.53 18.09
C ASN A 308 -17.31 7.72 16.69
N GLN A 309 -18.05 6.70 16.23
CA GLN A 309 -18.70 6.68 14.92
C GLN A 309 -20.17 7.11 15.03
N VAL A 310 -20.64 7.92 14.07
CA VAL A 310 -22.01 8.45 14.04
C VAL A 310 -23.08 7.38 13.73
N GLN A 311 -22.67 6.20 13.24
CA GLN A 311 -23.58 5.09 12.95
C GLN A 311 -22.98 3.74 13.37
N GLY A 312 -23.77 2.92 14.05
CA GLY A 312 -23.35 1.62 14.60
C GLY A 312 -23.00 1.67 16.09
N PRO A 313 -22.86 0.50 16.75
CA PRO A 313 -22.42 0.44 18.14
C PRO A 313 -20.95 0.85 18.25
N THR A 314 -20.63 1.68 19.24
CA THR A 314 -19.24 2.05 19.59
C THR A 314 -18.46 0.81 20.01
N LYS A 315 -17.63 0.29 19.11
CA LYS A 315 -16.74 -0.83 19.41
C LYS A 315 -15.53 -0.32 20.21
N PRO A 316 -15.28 -0.83 21.43
CA PRO A 316 -14.02 -0.58 22.10
C PRO A 316 -12.90 -1.26 21.28
N TRP A 317 -11.90 -0.48 20.90
CA TRP A 317 -10.66 -0.98 20.30
C TRP A 317 -9.76 -1.60 21.37
N TRP A 318 -9.77 -1.02 22.57
CA TRP A 318 -8.99 -1.47 23.72
C TRP A 318 -9.76 -1.18 25.00
N HIS A 319 -9.70 -2.09 25.97
CA HIS A 319 -10.25 -1.88 27.31
C HIS A 319 -9.38 -2.62 28.33
N ARG A 320 -9.07 -1.96 29.45
CA ARG A 320 -8.48 -2.58 30.64
C ARG A 320 -9.03 -1.95 31.91
N ASN A 321 -9.04 -2.76 32.97
CA ASN A 321 -9.11 -2.27 34.34
C ASN A 321 -7.67 -2.07 34.84
N LEU A 322 -7.40 -0.91 35.44
CA LEU A 322 -6.08 -0.44 35.83
C LEU A 322 -6.10 0.05 37.29
N THR A 323 -4.90 0.28 37.82
CA THR A 323 -4.67 0.92 39.11
C THR A 323 -3.60 2.00 38.91
N GLY A 324 -3.71 3.13 39.59
CA GLY A 324 -2.92 4.34 39.32
C GLY A 324 -1.44 4.31 39.73
N PRO A 325 -0.66 5.34 39.34
CA PRO A 325 -0.80 6.11 38.09
C PRO A 325 -0.35 5.27 36.88
N GLN A 326 -0.70 5.67 35.65
CA GLN A 326 -0.38 4.91 34.42
C GLN A 326 0.01 5.80 33.24
N THR A 327 0.93 5.34 32.38
CA THR A 327 1.23 6.00 31.11
C THR A 327 1.01 5.02 29.96
N ILE A 328 0.00 5.29 29.12
CA ILE A 328 -0.33 4.44 27.96
C ILE A 328 0.25 5.07 26.70
N THR A 329 1.15 4.34 26.03
CA THR A 329 1.74 4.71 24.74
C THR A 329 0.78 4.40 23.59
N LEU A 330 0.45 5.41 22.78
CA LEU A 330 -0.26 5.26 21.51
C LEU A 330 0.72 5.49 20.36
N ASN A 331 0.78 4.52 19.45
CA ASN A 331 1.53 4.61 18.20
C ASN A 331 0.90 5.67 17.29
N HIS A 332 1.74 6.53 16.70
CA HIS A 332 1.33 7.60 15.80
C HIS A 332 0.44 7.16 14.62
N THR A 333 0.52 5.90 14.16
CA THR A 333 -0.32 5.38 13.06
C THR A 333 -1.79 5.24 13.42
N ASP A 334 -2.09 5.04 14.71
CA ASP A 334 -3.41 4.61 15.18
C ASP A 334 -4.25 5.80 15.69
N LEU A 335 -3.67 7.01 15.63
CA LEU A 335 -4.33 8.28 15.93
C LEU A 335 -5.34 8.61 14.82
N PHE A 336 -6.60 8.78 15.18
CA PHE A 336 -7.67 9.24 14.28
C PHE A 336 -8.57 10.28 14.97
N PRO A 337 -9.25 11.21 14.26
CA PRO A 337 -9.97 12.32 14.90
C PRO A 337 -11.19 11.91 15.73
N CYS A 338 -11.69 10.69 15.54
CA CYS A 338 -12.75 10.09 16.35
C CYS A 338 -12.23 9.12 17.42
N LEU A 339 -10.91 9.00 17.62
CA LEU A 339 -10.35 8.26 18.75
C LEU A 339 -10.66 9.01 20.04
N CYS A 340 -11.49 8.39 20.87
CA CYS A 340 -11.92 8.91 22.15
C CYS A 340 -11.54 7.94 23.27
N ILE A 341 -11.31 8.52 24.44
CA ILE A 341 -10.84 7.85 25.65
C ILE A 341 -11.98 7.98 26.67
N GLN A 342 -12.39 6.88 27.29
CA GLN A 342 -13.38 6.87 28.37
C GLN A 342 -12.75 6.28 29.63
N VAL A 343 -12.91 6.96 30.76
CA VAL A 343 -12.39 6.57 32.08
C VAL A 343 -13.50 6.64 33.14
N TRP A 344 -13.45 5.74 34.12
CA TRP A 344 -14.37 5.69 35.27
C TRP A 344 -13.73 4.94 36.44
N PRO A 345 -13.97 5.30 37.71
CA PRO A 345 -13.54 4.48 38.86
C PRO A 345 -14.24 3.11 38.84
N LEU A 346 -13.64 2.07 39.43
CA LEU A 346 -14.23 0.72 39.47
C LEU A 346 -15.30 0.56 40.56
N GLU A 347 -16.25 1.48 40.57
CA GLU A 347 -17.36 1.59 41.52
C GLU A 347 -18.71 1.35 40.81
N PRO A 348 -19.73 0.84 41.51
CA PRO A 348 -21.08 0.69 40.95
C PRO A 348 -21.65 2.06 40.56
N ASP A 349 -22.34 2.10 39.42
CA ASP A 349 -22.99 3.30 38.84
C ASP A 349 -22.09 4.55 38.68
N SER A 350 -20.77 4.32 38.62
CA SER A 350 -19.73 5.33 38.39
C SER A 350 -19.93 6.14 37.10
N VAL A 351 -19.79 7.46 37.21
CA VAL A 351 -19.85 8.38 36.07
C VAL A 351 -18.66 8.14 35.15
N ARG A 352 -18.93 8.03 33.83
CA ARG A 352 -17.90 7.79 32.82
C ARG A 352 -17.49 9.06 32.10
N THR A 353 -16.35 9.64 32.48
CA THR A 353 -15.74 10.77 31.77
C THR A 353 -15.26 10.30 30.39
N SER A 354 -15.61 11.03 29.32
CA SER A 354 -15.12 10.77 27.96
C SER A 354 -14.52 12.03 27.31
N ILE A 355 -13.40 11.85 26.62
CA ILE A 355 -12.67 12.92 25.93
C ILE A 355 -12.18 12.45 24.56
N CYS A 356 -12.18 13.35 23.58
CA CYS A 356 -11.76 13.07 22.20
C CYS A 356 -10.64 14.05 21.79
N PRO A 357 -9.42 13.91 22.33
CA PRO A 357 -8.37 14.94 22.23
C PRO A 357 -7.87 15.14 20.79
N PHE A 358 -7.95 14.10 19.95
CA PHE A 358 -7.44 14.13 18.57
C PHE A 358 -8.40 14.77 17.56
N ARG A 359 -9.54 15.32 18.00
CA ARG A 359 -10.60 15.84 17.13
C ARG A 359 -10.13 16.88 16.11
N GLU A 360 -9.09 17.65 16.45
CA GLU A 360 -8.52 18.71 15.61
C GLU A 360 -7.02 18.48 15.31
N ASP A 361 -6.44 17.33 15.72
CA ASP A 361 -5.02 17.04 15.51
C ASP A 361 -4.70 16.79 14.01
N PRO A 362 -3.66 17.42 13.44
CA PRO A 362 -3.35 17.34 12.01
C PRO A 362 -2.71 16.01 11.58
N ARG A 363 -2.07 15.27 12.50
CA ARG A 363 -1.54 13.92 12.25
C ARG A 363 -2.69 12.92 12.17
N ALA A 364 -3.63 12.99 13.12
CA ALA A 364 -4.84 12.19 13.13
C ALA A 364 -5.66 12.36 11.83
N HIS A 365 -5.81 13.60 11.34
CA HIS A 365 -6.42 13.86 10.04
C HIS A 365 -5.62 13.27 8.87
N ARG A 366 -4.28 13.38 8.87
CA ARG A 366 -3.43 12.76 7.85
C ARG A 366 -3.62 11.24 7.80
N ASN A 367 -3.58 10.58 8.95
CA ASN A 367 -3.77 9.13 9.08
C ASN A 367 -5.14 8.68 8.56
N LEU A 368 -6.20 9.41 8.92
CA LEU A 368 -7.56 9.14 8.45
C LEU A 368 -7.62 9.10 6.91
N TRP A 369 -7.01 10.08 6.22
CA TRP A 369 -7.01 10.11 4.76
C TRP A 369 -6.07 9.09 4.11
N HIS A 370 -5.02 8.63 4.80
CA HIS A 370 -4.20 7.49 4.34
C HIS A 370 -4.90 6.14 4.53
N ALA A 371 -5.73 6.00 5.57
CA ALA A 371 -6.52 4.80 5.84
C ALA A 371 -7.80 4.72 4.98
N ALA A 372 -8.37 5.86 4.60
CA ALA A 372 -9.62 5.96 3.85
C ALA A 372 -9.52 5.38 2.43
N ARG A 373 -10.54 4.62 2.02
CA ARG A 373 -10.56 3.89 0.74
C ARG A 373 -11.87 4.08 -0.01
N LEU A 374 -11.76 4.51 -1.27
CA LEU A 374 -12.86 4.53 -2.23
C LEU A 374 -13.14 3.12 -2.78
N GLN A 375 -14.37 2.65 -2.56
CA GLN A 375 -14.87 1.34 -3.00
C GLN A 375 -16.08 1.51 -3.94
N LEU A 376 -16.09 0.74 -5.02
CA LEU A 376 -17.24 0.63 -5.92
C LEU A 376 -18.25 -0.38 -5.35
N LEU A 377 -19.54 -0.11 -5.48
CA LEU A 377 -20.64 -1.00 -5.10
C LEU A 377 -21.38 -1.49 -6.35
N PRO A 378 -22.20 -2.55 -6.25
CA PRO A 378 -23.12 -2.93 -7.32
C PRO A 378 -24.04 -1.76 -7.73
N GLN A 379 -24.62 -1.87 -8.93
CA GLN A 379 -25.63 -0.92 -9.45
C GLN A 379 -25.17 0.56 -9.49
N ARG A 380 -23.88 0.83 -9.79
CA ARG A 380 -23.27 2.18 -9.92
C ARG A 380 -23.13 2.96 -8.61
N GLY A 381 -23.47 2.36 -7.47
CA GLY A 381 -23.15 2.92 -6.16
C GLY A 381 -21.64 2.94 -5.88
N TRP A 382 -21.23 3.75 -4.92
CA TRP A 382 -19.87 3.78 -4.36
C TRP A 382 -19.92 4.17 -2.89
N ARG A 383 -18.85 3.93 -2.15
CA ARG A 383 -18.70 4.37 -0.76
C ARG A 383 -17.26 4.77 -0.44
N ILE A 384 -17.11 5.68 0.53
CA ILE A 384 -15.84 5.89 1.24
C ILE A 384 -15.86 5.01 2.48
N ASP A 385 -14.92 4.09 2.57
CA ASP A 385 -14.67 3.26 3.76
C ASP A 385 -13.54 3.91 4.58
N ALA A 386 -13.82 4.36 5.80
CA ALA A 386 -12.82 5.02 6.67
C ALA A 386 -13.16 4.88 8.18
N PRO A 387 -12.15 4.92 9.08
CA PRO A 387 -12.36 4.77 10.53
C PRO A 387 -13.27 5.82 11.19
N CYS A 388 -13.29 7.06 10.68
CA CYS A 388 -14.02 8.18 11.28
C CYS A 388 -14.92 8.89 10.27
N SER A 389 -16.09 9.35 10.73
CA SER A 389 -17.01 10.17 9.95
C SER A 389 -16.66 11.66 10.07
N LEU A 390 -15.98 12.22 9.06
CA LEU A 390 -15.81 13.65 8.84
C LEU A 390 -16.67 14.14 7.67
N PRO A 391 -17.04 15.44 7.63
CA PRO A 391 -17.66 16.04 6.45
C PRO A 391 -16.67 16.09 5.28
N ALA A 392 -17.11 15.65 4.11
CA ALA A 392 -16.33 15.70 2.88
C ALA A 392 -17.24 16.00 1.68
N GLU A 393 -16.68 16.64 0.67
CA GLU A 393 -17.32 16.86 -0.62
C GLU A 393 -16.69 15.92 -1.66
N ALA A 394 -17.50 15.39 -2.58
CA ALA A 394 -17.01 14.65 -3.73
C ALA A 394 -17.43 15.29 -5.04
N THR A 395 -16.55 15.15 -6.03
CA THR A 395 -16.71 15.64 -7.40
C THR A 395 -16.21 14.57 -8.38
N LEU A 396 -16.74 14.59 -9.61
CA LEU A 396 -16.16 13.82 -10.70
C LEU A 396 -15.09 14.64 -11.42
N CYS A 397 -14.05 13.95 -11.88
CA CYS A 397 -13.00 14.50 -12.73
C CYS A 397 -12.70 13.55 -13.91
N TRP A 398 -12.15 14.10 -15.00
CA TRP A 398 -11.70 13.35 -16.17
C TRP A 398 -10.17 13.20 -16.18
N GLN A 399 -9.69 11.97 -16.12
CA GLN A 399 -8.27 11.63 -16.15
C GLN A 399 -7.84 11.35 -17.60
N ALA A 400 -6.94 12.18 -18.13
CA ALA A 400 -6.31 11.94 -19.43
C ALA A 400 -5.26 10.82 -19.33
N LEU A 401 -5.14 10.00 -20.40
CA LEU A 401 -4.17 8.90 -20.51
C LEU A 401 -2.71 9.36 -20.32
N GLY A 402 -2.39 10.59 -20.73
CA GLY A 402 -1.04 11.17 -20.65
C GLY A 402 -0.54 11.55 -19.24
N GLY A 403 -1.20 11.10 -18.17
CA GLY A 403 -0.72 11.29 -16.79
C GLY A 403 -0.79 12.71 -16.22
N GLY A 404 -1.52 13.62 -16.89
CA GLY A 404 -1.76 14.97 -16.38
C GLY A 404 -2.72 15.02 -15.17
N PRO A 405 -2.93 16.19 -14.54
CA PRO A 405 -3.89 16.34 -13.46
C PRO A 405 -5.32 16.00 -13.93
N CYS A 406 -6.11 15.37 -13.07
CA CYS A 406 -7.50 15.01 -13.38
C CYS A 406 -8.36 16.28 -13.42
N GLN A 407 -9.01 16.54 -14.56
CA GLN A 407 -9.75 17.77 -14.80
C GLN A 407 -11.11 17.71 -14.11
N SER A 408 -11.37 18.57 -13.13
CA SER A 408 -12.64 18.59 -12.41
C SER A 408 -13.80 18.94 -13.33
N LEU A 409 -14.92 18.23 -13.20
CA LEU A 409 -16.15 18.47 -13.97
C LEU A 409 -17.08 19.49 -13.29
N VAL A 410 -16.60 20.25 -12.30
CA VAL A 410 -17.31 21.42 -11.76
C VAL A 410 -17.11 22.61 -12.71
N PRO A 411 -18.15 23.37 -13.12
CA PRO A 411 -19.52 23.39 -12.61
C PRO A 411 -20.53 22.66 -13.51
N LEU A 412 -20.12 21.64 -14.24
CA LEU A 412 -21.00 20.81 -15.08
C LEU A 412 -21.81 19.85 -14.21
N LEU A 413 -21.14 19.14 -13.29
CA LEU A 413 -21.80 18.39 -12.21
C LEU A 413 -21.63 19.11 -10.85
N PRO A 414 -22.64 19.06 -9.97
CA PRO A 414 -22.57 19.63 -8.63
C PRO A 414 -21.62 18.84 -7.72
N ARG A 415 -21.13 19.50 -6.65
CA ARG A 415 -20.44 18.82 -5.55
C ARG A 415 -21.47 18.05 -4.71
N VAL A 416 -21.13 16.86 -4.25
CA VAL A 416 -22.01 16.03 -3.42
C VAL A 416 -21.42 15.87 -2.02
N ASN A 417 -22.20 16.21 -0.99
CA ASN A 417 -21.81 16.02 0.41
C ASN A 417 -21.79 14.52 0.75
N VAL A 418 -20.61 13.99 1.06
CA VAL A 418 -20.40 12.58 1.36
C VAL A 418 -20.54 12.33 2.85
N THR A 419 -21.27 11.27 3.20
CA THR A 419 -21.26 10.68 4.55
C THR A 419 -20.48 9.37 4.48
N ILE A 420 -19.40 9.28 5.25
CA ILE A 420 -18.50 8.11 5.27
C ILE A 420 -19.29 6.85 5.69
N ASN A 421 -18.91 5.72 5.11
CA ASN A 421 -19.57 4.41 5.18
C ASN A 421 -20.99 4.32 4.59
N LYS A 422 -21.61 5.43 4.18
CA LYS A 422 -22.87 5.43 3.41
C LYS A 422 -22.60 5.12 1.93
N ALA A 423 -23.53 4.39 1.30
CA ALA A 423 -23.57 4.27 -0.15
C ALA A 423 -24.12 5.56 -0.79
N LEU A 424 -23.43 6.05 -1.83
CA LEU A 424 -23.89 7.12 -2.71
C LEU A 424 -24.01 6.56 -4.12
N GLU A 425 -25.04 6.97 -4.85
CA GLU A 425 -25.16 6.72 -6.29
C GLU A 425 -24.57 7.90 -7.08
N LEU A 426 -24.14 7.64 -8.32
CA LEU A 426 -23.64 8.68 -9.22
C LEU A 426 -24.73 9.05 -10.24
N PRO A 427 -24.93 10.36 -10.52
CA PRO A 427 -25.88 10.81 -11.53
C PRO A 427 -25.32 10.62 -12.94
N LEU A 428 -24.90 9.41 -13.29
CA LEU A 428 -24.29 9.06 -14.58
C LEU A 428 -25.20 8.10 -15.36
N LEU A 429 -25.45 8.43 -16.62
CA LEU A 429 -26.15 7.57 -17.59
C LEU A 429 -25.29 6.38 -18.00
N ASN A 430 -23.97 6.58 -18.15
CA ASN A 430 -22.98 5.52 -18.39
C ASN A 430 -21.67 5.79 -17.62
N VAL A 431 -20.89 4.72 -17.40
CA VAL A 431 -19.61 4.75 -16.68
C VAL A 431 -18.43 4.55 -17.63
N HIS A 432 -17.26 5.10 -17.29
CA HIS A 432 -16.09 5.16 -18.16
C HIS A 432 -14.78 5.04 -17.35
N PRO A 433 -13.73 4.33 -17.83
CA PRO A 433 -12.47 4.18 -17.08
C PRO A 433 -11.75 5.50 -16.77
N ASN A 434 -11.90 6.51 -17.62
CA ASN A 434 -11.31 7.85 -17.43
C ASN A 434 -12.10 8.76 -16.46
N LEU A 435 -13.29 8.37 -16.00
CA LEU A 435 -13.97 9.08 -14.92
C LEU A 435 -13.34 8.67 -13.59
N CYS A 436 -13.08 9.65 -12.72
CA CYS A 436 -12.52 9.41 -11.40
C CYS A 436 -13.25 10.25 -10.35
N VAL A 437 -13.35 9.72 -9.12
CA VAL A 437 -13.92 10.44 -7.98
C VAL A 437 -12.78 11.16 -7.27
N GLN A 438 -12.91 12.47 -7.14
CA GLN A 438 -12.13 13.31 -6.23
C GLN A 438 -12.93 13.53 -4.95
N VAL A 439 -12.25 13.50 -3.80
CA VAL A 439 -12.84 13.81 -2.49
C VAL A 439 -12.02 14.90 -1.83
N SER A 440 -12.67 16.02 -1.51
CA SER A 440 -12.10 17.15 -0.80
C SER A 440 -12.67 17.28 0.61
N SER A 441 -11.86 17.78 1.53
CA SER A 441 -12.26 18.16 2.88
C SER A 441 -11.53 19.45 3.26
N TRP A 442 -12.29 20.42 3.76
CA TRP A 442 -11.84 21.80 4.00
C TRP A 442 -11.12 22.38 2.77
N GLU A 443 -11.80 22.32 1.62
CA GLU A 443 -11.36 22.76 0.28
C GLU A 443 -10.10 22.10 -0.30
N LYS A 444 -9.40 21.26 0.48
CA LYS A 444 -8.20 20.53 0.04
C LYS A 444 -8.59 19.15 -0.50
N LEU A 445 -8.04 18.78 -1.66
CA LEU A 445 -8.14 17.42 -2.21
C LEU A 445 -7.42 16.43 -1.29
N GLN A 446 -8.10 15.36 -0.88
CA GLN A 446 -7.57 14.33 0.03
C GLN A 446 -7.41 12.98 -0.67
N LEU A 447 -8.37 12.61 -1.53
CA LEU A 447 -8.36 11.36 -2.29
C LEU A 447 -8.73 11.61 -3.75
N GLN A 448 -8.11 10.85 -4.65
CA GLN A 448 -8.53 10.71 -6.04
C GLN A 448 -8.44 9.23 -6.44
N LYS A 449 -9.52 8.64 -6.96
CA LYS A 449 -9.50 7.26 -7.48
C LYS A 449 -10.42 7.09 -8.69
N CYS A 450 -9.88 6.47 -9.74
CA CYS A 450 -10.62 6.09 -10.94
C CYS A 450 -11.28 4.73 -10.72
N LEU A 451 -12.55 4.72 -10.30
CA LEU A 451 -13.22 3.52 -9.76
C LEU A 451 -13.36 2.38 -10.76
N TRP A 452 -13.38 2.70 -12.07
CA TRP A 452 -13.71 1.74 -13.12
C TRP A 452 -12.51 1.15 -13.84
N VAL A 453 -11.27 1.52 -13.49
CA VAL A 453 -10.06 0.97 -14.13
C VAL A 453 -9.98 -0.55 -13.94
N ASP A 454 -10.32 -1.03 -12.73
CA ASP A 454 -10.34 -2.46 -12.41
C ASP A 454 -11.50 -3.22 -13.07
N SER A 455 -12.50 -2.53 -13.63
CA SER A 455 -13.76 -3.11 -14.14
C SER A 455 -13.98 -2.97 -15.65
N LEU A 456 -13.49 -1.88 -16.24
CA LEU A 456 -13.63 -1.54 -17.67
C LEU A 456 -12.29 -1.59 -18.42
N GLY A 457 -11.19 -1.85 -17.70
CA GLY A 457 -9.83 -1.83 -18.24
C GLY A 457 -9.13 -0.48 -18.06
N PRO A 458 -7.93 -0.33 -18.62
CA PRO A 458 -7.11 0.88 -18.44
C PRO A 458 -7.78 2.15 -18.99
N LEU A 459 -7.25 3.30 -18.57
CA LEU A 459 -7.55 4.59 -19.17
C LEU A 459 -7.44 4.52 -20.70
N LYS A 460 -8.39 5.13 -21.41
CA LYS A 460 -8.37 5.26 -22.86
C LYS A 460 -7.87 6.63 -23.27
N ASP A 461 -7.55 6.78 -24.55
CA ASP A 461 -7.22 8.07 -25.18
C ASP A 461 -8.47 8.85 -25.62
N ASP A 462 -9.66 8.43 -25.15
CA ASP A 462 -10.95 9.04 -25.45
C ASP A 462 -11.00 10.51 -24.98
N MET A 463 -11.62 11.38 -25.80
CA MET A 463 -11.76 12.80 -25.49
C MET A 463 -13.18 13.11 -25.03
N LEU A 464 -13.29 13.82 -23.91
CA LEU A 464 -14.56 14.27 -23.36
C LEU A 464 -15.00 15.55 -24.07
N LEU A 465 -16.17 15.51 -24.71
CA LEU A 465 -16.87 16.67 -25.22
C LEU A 465 -17.94 17.12 -24.22
N VAL A 466 -18.07 18.43 -24.08
CA VAL A 466 -19.14 19.11 -23.36
C VAL A 466 -20.02 19.79 -24.39
N GLU A 467 -21.28 19.36 -24.47
CA GLU A 467 -22.32 20.04 -25.22
C GLU A 467 -23.07 20.97 -24.26
N THR A 468 -23.34 22.20 -24.70
CA THR A 468 -24.09 23.19 -23.94
C THR A 468 -25.13 23.85 -24.84
N GLN A 469 -26.38 23.88 -24.39
CA GLN A 469 -27.50 24.46 -25.13
C GLN A 469 -27.66 25.93 -24.72
N GLY A 470 -27.38 26.84 -25.66
CA GLY A 470 -27.61 28.26 -25.47
C GLY A 470 -29.09 28.65 -25.65
N PRO A 471 -29.47 29.89 -25.30
CA PRO A 471 -30.76 30.44 -25.69
C PRO A 471 -31.01 30.28 -27.19
N HIS A 472 -32.24 29.93 -27.55
CA HIS A 472 -32.68 29.60 -28.93
C HIS A 472 -32.14 28.28 -29.51
N ASP A 473 -31.93 27.24 -28.70
CA ASP A 473 -31.47 25.89 -29.12
C ASP A 473 -30.12 25.88 -29.86
N ASN A 474 -29.29 26.90 -29.61
CA ASN A 474 -27.94 26.99 -30.15
C ASN A 474 -27.02 26.06 -29.37
N ARG A 475 -26.91 24.80 -29.81
CA ARG A 475 -25.95 23.82 -29.28
C ARG A 475 -24.52 24.23 -29.61
N SER A 476 -23.69 24.39 -28.58
CA SER A 476 -22.25 24.64 -28.72
C SER A 476 -21.46 23.52 -28.03
N VAL A 477 -20.43 23.02 -28.72
CA VAL A 477 -19.64 21.86 -28.29
C VAL A 477 -18.17 22.24 -28.12
N CYS A 478 -17.61 21.96 -26.94
CA CYS A 478 -16.19 22.11 -26.65
C CYS A 478 -15.58 20.80 -26.13
N ALA A 479 -14.30 20.56 -26.42
CA ALA A 479 -13.56 19.42 -25.91
C ALA A 479 -12.77 19.81 -24.64
N LEU A 480 -12.78 18.94 -23.62
CA LEU A 480 -12.10 19.20 -22.36
C LEU A 480 -10.61 18.82 -22.42
N GLU A 481 -9.78 19.72 -22.95
CA GLU A 481 -8.32 19.57 -23.01
C GLU A 481 -7.63 20.15 -21.76
N PRO A 482 -6.37 19.76 -21.43
CA PRO A 482 -5.67 20.25 -20.23
C PRO A 482 -5.48 21.78 -20.13
N SER A 483 -5.76 22.52 -21.20
CA SER A 483 -5.80 23.98 -21.28
C SER A 483 -7.18 24.59 -21.00
N GLY A 484 -8.17 23.78 -20.59
CA GLY A 484 -9.58 24.16 -20.49
C GLY A 484 -10.42 23.69 -21.68
N CYS A 485 -11.72 24.00 -21.69
CA CYS A 485 -12.61 23.56 -22.75
C CYS A 485 -12.37 24.33 -24.06
N THR A 486 -11.90 23.65 -25.11
CA THR A 486 -11.61 24.25 -26.43
C THR A 486 -12.80 24.01 -27.38
N PRO A 487 -13.40 25.04 -28.00
CA PRO A 487 -14.48 24.82 -28.96
C PRO A 487 -13.95 24.03 -30.17
N LEU A 488 -14.75 23.10 -30.71
CA LEU A 488 -14.28 22.18 -31.76
C LEU A 488 -13.84 22.92 -33.04
N LEU A 489 -14.60 23.91 -33.49
CA LEU A 489 -14.33 24.72 -34.69
C LEU A 489 -13.35 25.87 -34.41
N SER A 490 -12.30 25.59 -33.63
CA SER A 490 -11.29 26.57 -33.23
C SER A 490 -10.07 26.58 -34.15
N MET A 491 -9.47 27.76 -34.33
CA MET A 491 -8.17 27.92 -35.03
C MET A 491 -6.96 27.59 -34.13
N ALA A 492 -7.19 27.06 -32.92
CA ALA A 492 -6.12 26.68 -31.99
C ALA A 492 -5.29 25.48 -32.49
N SER A 493 -4.03 25.39 -32.07
CA SER A 493 -3.11 24.31 -32.48
C SER A 493 -3.25 23.01 -31.65
N THR A 494 -4.33 22.89 -30.84
CA THR A 494 -4.53 21.80 -29.88
C THR A 494 -4.95 20.48 -30.55
N ARG A 495 -5.22 19.43 -29.79
CA ARG A 495 -5.59 18.12 -30.36
C ARG A 495 -7.05 18.10 -30.81
N ALA A 496 -7.94 18.73 -30.03
CA ALA A 496 -9.36 18.87 -30.37
C ALA A 496 -9.57 19.73 -31.61
N ALA A 497 -9.02 20.94 -31.64
CA ALA A 497 -9.20 21.87 -32.75
C ALA A 497 -8.74 21.30 -34.11
N ARG A 498 -7.63 20.55 -34.14
CA ARG A 498 -7.13 19.86 -35.36
C ARG A 498 -7.95 18.65 -35.81
N LEU A 499 -8.94 18.22 -35.02
CA LEU A 499 -9.85 17.10 -35.32
C LEU A 499 -11.33 17.50 -35.15
N GLY A 500 -11.61 18.82 -35.12
CA GLY A 500 -12.91 19.37 -34.72
C GLY A 500 -14.07 18.90 -35.60
N ASP A 501 -13.89 18.96 -36.93
CA ASP A 501 -14.89 18.50 -37.90
C ASP A 501 -15.17 17.00 -37.77
N GLN A 502 -14.12 16.18 -37.59
CA GLN A 502 -14.26 14.73 -37.48
C GLN A 502 -14.92 14.32 -36.16
N LEU A 503 -14.63 15.04 -35.06
CA LEU A 503 -15.27 14.84 -33.75
C LEU A 503 -16.74 15.26 -33.76
N LEU A 504 -17.07 16.37 -34.42
CA LEU A 504 -18.45 16.80 -34.59
C LEU A 504 -19.24 15.80 -35.45
N GLN A 505 -18.61 15.22 -36.48
CA GLN A 505 -19.20 14.15 -37.29
C GLN A 505 -19.37 12.84 -36.51
N ASP A 506 -18.40 12.43 -35.68
CA ASP A 506 -18.50 11.26 -34.80
C ASP A 506 -19.61 11.43 -33.76
N LEU A 507 -19.80 12.64 -33.22
CA LEU A 507 -20.90 12.99 -32.32
C LEU A 507 -22.26 12.88 -33.03
N GLN A 508 -22.43 13.55 -34.18
CA GLN A 508 -23.67 13.53 -34.97
C GLN A 508 -24.05 12.15 -35.50
N SER A 509 -23.08 11.27 -35.72
CA SER A 509 -23.30 9.88 -36.17
C SER A 509 -23.47 8.88 -35.02
N GLY A 510 -23.54 9.34 -33.76
CA GLY A 510 -23.77 8.48 -32.59
C GLY A 510 -22.60 7.56 -32.24
N GLN A 511 -21.37 7.91 -32.66
CA GLN A 511 -20.17 7.13 -32.38
C GLN A 511 -19.49 7.51 -31.04
N CYS A 512 -19.98 8.55 -30.36
CA CYS A 512 -19.54 8.94 -29.01
C CYS A 512 -20.53 8.42 -27.95
N LEU A 513 -20.02 8.06 -26.76
CA LEU A 513 -20.80 7.54 -25.64
C LEU A 513 -21.31 8.68 -24.76
N LEU A 514 -22.64 8.81 -24.63
CA LEU A 514 -23.27 9.71 -23.66
C LEU A 514 -23.00 9.22 -22.22
N LEU A 515 -22.38 10.06 -21.39
CA LEU A 515 -22.05 9.77 -19.99
C LEU A 515 -23.06 10.40 -19.02
N TRP A 516 -23.49 11.62 -19.31
CA TRP A 516 -24.43 12.41 -18.51
C TRP A 516 -25.17 13.39 -19.42
N ASP A 517 -26.39 13.75 -19.04
CA ASP A 517 -27.32 14.61 -19.78
C ASP A 517 -28.22 15.35 -18.76
N ASP A 518 -28.64 16.55 -19.13
CA ASP A 518 -29.42 17.52 -18.33
C ASP A 518 -30.05 18.55 -19.29
N ASP A 519 -31.12 19.24 -18.88
CA ASP A 519 -31.96 20.10 -19.73
C ASP A 519 -31.21 21.24 -20.46
N LEU A 520 -29.94 21.47 -20.15
CA LEU A 520 -29.07 22.48 -20.76
C LEU A 520 -27.70 21.96 -21.22
N ARG A 521 -27.31 20.71 -20.88
CA ARG A 521 -25.91 20.25 -21.00
C ARG A 521 -25.78 18.73 -21.11
N ALA A 522 -24.87 18.26 -21.99
CA ALA A 522 -24.52 16.84 -22.11
C ALA A 522 -23.00 16.61 -22.08
N LEU A 523 -22.59 15.42 -21.65
CA LEU A 523 -21.19 14.96 -21.61
C LEU A 523 -21.01 13.69 -22.46
N TRP A 524 -20.11 13.75 -23.44
CA TRP A 524 -19.90 12.70 -24.43
C TRP A 524 -18.44 12.25 -24.46
N ALA A 525 -18.15 10.95 -24.37
CA ALA A 525 -16.82 10.40 -24.60
C ALA A 525 -16.67 9.94 -26.06
N CYS A 526 -15.76 10.57 -26.82
CA CYS A 526 -15.48 10.24 -28.21
C CYS A 526 -14.13 9.48 -28.32
N PRO A 527 -14.09 8.27 -28.93
CA PRO A 527 -12.89 7.43 -28.95
C PRO A 527 -11.87 7.85 -30.01
N MET A 528 -10.65 8.19 -29.58
CA MET A 528 -9.63 8.79 -30.46
C MET A 528 -8.78 7.78 -31.25
N ASP A 529 -8.82 6.48 -30.91
CA ASP A 529 -7.95 5.43 -31.48
C ASP A 529 -7.95 5.39 -33.01
N LYS A 530 -9.11 5.67 -33.63
CA LYS A 530 -9.32 5.77 -35.08
C LYS A 530 -8.28 6.69 -35.75
N TYR A 531 -8.04 7.86 -35.14
CA TYR A 531 -7.17 8.91 -35.67
C TYR A 531 -5.69 8.67 -35.34
N VAL A 532 -5.40 7.87 -34.31
CA VAL A 532 -4.03 7.52 -33.90
C VAL A 532 -3.40 6.50 -34.85
N HIS A 533 -4.13 5.44 -35.20
CA HIS A 533 -3.58 4.35 -36.02
C HIS A 533 -3.37 4.71 -37.49
N GLN A 534 -4.12 5.66 -38.04
CA GLN A 534 -4.06 6.04 -39.46
C GLN A 534 -2.66 6.51 -39.91
N ARG A 535 -1.88 7.14 -39.02
CA ARG A 535 -0.49 7.55 -39.32
C ARG A 535 0.48 6.38 -39.36
N TRP A 536 0.29 5.38 -38.50
CA TRP A 536 1.14 4.18 -38.47
C TRP A 536 0.99 3.34 -39.74
N ALA A 537 -0.20 3.28 -40.34
CA ALA A 537 -0.43 2.60 -41.61
C ALA A 537 0.48 3.14 -42.73
N LEU A 538 0.67 4.46 -42.82
CA LEU A 538 1.57 5.09 -43.80
C LEU A 538 3.05 4.77 -43.52
N VAL A 539 3.45 4.73 -42.24
CA VAL A 539 4.81 4.31 -41.84
C VAL A 539 5.07 2.86 -42.21
N TRP A 540 4.13 1.95 -41.93
CA TRP A 540 4.21 0.54 -42.35
C TRP A 540 4.28 0.39 -43.87
N LEU A 541 3.49 1.14 -44.64
CA LEU A 541 3.57 1.18 -46.11
C LEU A 541 4.95 1.65 -46.60
N ALA A 542 5.52 2.69 -46.01
CA ALA A 542 6.86 3.16 -46.33
C ALA A 542 7.95 2.13 -45.99
N CYS A 543 7.86 1.47 -44.82
CA CYS A 543 8.76 0.40 -44.42
C CYS A 543 8.66 -0.84 -45.34
N LEU A 544 7.45 -1.21 -45.75
CA LEU A 544 7.23 -2.32 -46.70
C LEU A 544 7.78 -1.98 -48.09
N LEU A 545 7.59 -0.76 -48.59
CA LEU A 545 8.22 -0.28 -49.82
C LEU A 545 9.75 -0.32 -49.73
N PHE A 546 10.33 0.18 -48.64
CA PHE A 546 11.78 0.17 -48.44
C PHE A 546 12.35 -1.26 -48.34
N ALA A 547 11.65 -2.16 -47.64
CA ALA A 547 12.00 -3.57 -47.58
C ALA A 547 11.89 -4.27 -48.95
N ALA A 548 10.88 -3.96 -49.75
CA ALA A 548 10.74 -4.48 -51.12
C ALA A 548 11.86 -3.97 -52.05
N VAL A 549 12.23 -2.70 -51.95
CA VAL A 549 13.38 -2.12 -52.69
C VAL A 549 14.69 -2.78 -52.26
N LEU A 550 14.92 -2.97 -50.95
CA LEU A 550 16.10 -3.71 -50.45
C LEU A 550 16.11 -5.16 -50.94
N PHE A 551 14.98 -5.85 -50.96
CA PHE A 551 14.86 -7.21 -51.46
C PHE A 551 15.18 -7.30 -52.96
N LEU A 552 14.65 -6.38 -53.78
CA LEU A 552 15.00 -6.27 -55.19
C LEU A 552 16.50 -6.02 -55.40
N LEU A 553 17.10 -5.10 -54.63
CA LEU A 553 18.55 -4.83 -54.67
C LEU A 553 19.38 -6.06 -54.26
N LEU A 554 18.89 -6.88 -53.32
CA LEU A 554 19.52 -8.14 -52.93
C LEU A 554 19.41 -9.21 -54.02
N LEU A 555 18.29 -9.30 -54.75
CA LEU A 555 18.16 -10.17 -55.93
C LEU A 555 19.15 -9.73 -57.03
N PHE A 556 19.17 -8.45 -57.40
CA PHE A 556 20.12 -7.92 -58.40
C PHE A 556 21.59 -8.10 -57.99
N LYS A 557 21.92 -8.08 -56.70
CA LYS A 557 23.26 -8.46 -56.21
C LYS A 557 23.50 -9.97 -56.29
N LYS A 558 22.53 -10.81 -55.94
CA LYS A 558 22.66 -12.28 -55.94
C LYS A 558 22.96 -12.83 -57.33
N ASP A 559 22.37 -12.26 -58.38
CA ASP A 559 22.65 -12.67 -59.76
C ASP A 559 24.01 -12.16 -60.26
N ARG A 560 24.49 -11.00 -59.80
CA ARG A 560 25.85 -10.52 -60.10
C ARG A 560 26.96 -11.25 -59.34
N VAL A 561 26.65 -11.88 -58.20
CA VAL A 561 27.59 -12.74 -57.44
C VAL A 561 27.67 -14.17 -58.01
N LYS A 562 26.83 -14.53 -58.99
CA LYS A 562 26.96 -15.77 -59.77
C LYS A 562 27.94 -15.70 -60.96
N ALA A 563 28.66 -14.59 -61.13
CA ALA A 563 29.90 -14.58 -61.90
C ALA A 563 30.97 -15.36 -61.11
N ALA A 564 31.14 -16.64 -61.44
CA ALA A 564 31.94 -17.56 -60.63
C ALA A 564 33.43 -17.19 -60.57
N ALA A 565 33.98 -17.18 -59.36
CA ALA A 565 35.39 -17.52 -59.17
C ALA A 565 35.57 -18.99 -59.58
N ARG A 566 36.01 -19.23 -60.82
CA ARG A 566 36.24 -20.58 -61.35
C ARG A 566 37.43 -21.23 -60.65
N SER A 567 37.18 -22.07 -59.64
CA SER A 567 38.16 -23.04 -59.17
C SER A 567 38.42 -24.06 -60.29
N ARG A 568 39.68 -24.15 -60.73
CA ARG A 568 40.07 -24.99 -61.85
C ARG A 568 40.04 -26.47 -61.44
N ALA A 569 39.53 -27.34 -62.31
CA ALA A 569 39.42 -28.78 -62.03
C ALA A 569 40.74 -29.54 -62.30
N ALA A 570 41.01 -30.59 -61.52
CA ALA A 570 42.15 -31.47 -61.68
C ALA A 570 41.73 -32.94 -61.47
N LEU A 571 41.88 -33.78 -62.49
CA LEU A 571 41.56 -35.21 -62.43
C LEU A 571 42.86 -36.02 -62.33
N LEU A 572 43.10 -36.70 -61.22
CA LEU A 572 44.28 -37.54 -61.01
C LEU A 572 44.02 -38.98 -61.47
N LEU A 573 44.98 -39.54 -62.20
CA LEU A 573 45.03 -40.93 -62.64
C LEU A 573 46.38 -41.54 -62.22
N TYR A 574 46.37 -42.76 -61.69
CA TYR A 574 47.54 -43.50 -61.23
C TYR A 574 47.27 -45.01 -61.34
N SER A 575 48.30 -45.83 -61.48
CA SER A 575 48.14 -47.28 -61.49
C SER A 575 48.05 -47.84 -60.06
N ALA A 576 47.09 -48.73 -59.81
CA ALA A 576 46.82 -49.32 -58.50
C ALA A 576 47.75 -50.52 -58.20
N GLU A 577 49.06 -50.26 -58.20
CA GLU A 577 50.12 -51.27 -57.99
C GLU A 577 50.24 -51.75 -56.54
N ASP A 578 50.18 -50.82 -55.58
CA ASP A 578 50.35 -51.11 -54.15
C ASP A 578 49.55 -50.13 -53.27
N SER A 579 49.14 -50.64 -52.12
CA SER A 579 48.50 -49.95 -50.99
C SER A 579 49.30 -48.79 -50.39
N GLY A 580 50.63 -48.78 -50.48
CA GLY A 580 51.48 -47.64 -50.17
C GLY A 580 51.37 -46.56 -51.22
N PHE A 581 51.38 -46.93 -52.50
CA PHE A 581 51.19 -45.98 -53.59
C PHE A 581 49.79 -45.35 -53.59
N GLU A 582 48.73 -46.12 -53.32
CA GLU A 582 47.38 -45.57 -53.09
C GLU A 582 47.36 -44.53 -51.94
N ARG A 583 48.09 -44.77 -50.84
CA ARG A 583 48.22 -43.81 -49.73
C ARG A 583 48.97 -42.55 -50.14
N LEU A 584 50.03 -42.66 -50.93
CA LEU A 584 50.78 -41.51 -51.45
C LEU A 584 49.93 -40.63 -52.38
N VAL A 585 49.16 -41.24 -53.29
CA VAL A 585 48.24 -40.52 -54.18
C VAL A 585 47.07 -39.93 -53.40
N GLY A 586 46.53 -40.63 -52.40
CA GLY A 586 45.52 -40.11 -51.49
C GLY A 586 45.99 -38.89 -50.70
N ALA A 587 47.24 -38.88 -50.24
CA ALA A 587 47.87 -37.72 -49.58
C ALA A 587 48.01 -36.54 -50.55
N LEU A 588 48.51 -36.77 -51.78
CA LEU A 588 48.62 -35.74 -52.82
C LEU A 588 47.25 -35.14 -53.17
N ALA A 589 46.23 -35.97 -53.41
CA ALA A 589 44.89 -35.52 -53.74
C ALA A 589 44.28 -34.69 -52.60
N SER A 590 44.42 -35.15 -51.35
CA SER A 590 43.93 -34.46 -50.15
C SER A 590 44.62 -33.10 -49.95
N ALA A 591 45.93 -33.01 -50.20
CA ALA A 591 46.69 -31.77 -50.12
C ALA A 591 46.33 -30.78 -51.23
N LEU A 592 46.11 -31.26 -52.46
CA LEU A 592 45.60 -30.44 -53.56
C LEU A 592 44.18 -29.90 -53.31
N CYS A 593 43.35 -30.65 -52.58
CA CYS A 593 42.00 -30.22 -52.18
C CYS A 593 41.98 -29.09 -51.14
N GLN A 594 43.12 -28.74 -50.52
CA GLN A 594 43.25 -27.55 -49.66
C GLN A 594 43.54 -26.27 -50.46
N LEU A 595 43.81 -26.39 -51.76
CA LEU A 595 43.98 -25.30 -52.70
C LEU A 595 42.63 -24.95 -53.36
N PRO A 596 42.48 -23.80 -54.06
CA PRO A 596 41.26 -23.47 -54.82
C PRO A 596 41.13 -24.28 -56.13
N LEU A 597 41.34 -25.59 -56.05
CA LEU A 597 41.27 -26.56 -57.13
C LEU A 597 40.18 -27.60 -56.82
N ARG A 598 39.39 -27.98 -57.82
CA ARG A 598 38.45 -29.10 -57.67
C ARG A 598 39.15 -30.40 -58.06
N VAL A 599 39.60 -31.18 -57.08
CA VAL A 599 40.29 -32.45 -57.31
C VAL A 599 39.29 -33.60 -57.46
N ALA A 600 39.53 -34.47 -58.44
CA ALA A 600 38.85 -35.75 -58.60
C ALA A 600 39.89 -36.88 -58.72
N VAL A 601 39.61 -38.03 -58.10
CA VAL A 601 40.45 -39.24 -58.11
C VAL A 601 39.57 -40.45 -57.83
N ASP A 602 39.87 -41.62 -58.42
CA ASP A 602 39.05 -42.84 -58.26
C ASP A 602 38.92 -43.30 -56.80
N LEU A 603 39.94 -43.05 -55.96
CA LEU A 603 39.98 -43.34 -54.52
C LEU A 603 38.75 -42.82 -53.78
N TRP A 604 38.21 -41.66 -54.18
CA TRP A 604 37.04 -41.03 -53.56
C TRP A 604 35.71 -41.41 -54.23
N SER A 605 35.77 -42.04 -55.41
CA SER A 605 34.60 -42.39 -56.23
C SER A 605 34.46 -43.89 -56.52
N ARG A 606 35.12 -44.78 -55.74
CA ARG A 606 35.10 -46.24 -55.99
C ARG A 606 33.69 -46.83 -56.14
N LEU A 607 32.68 -46.27 -55.45
CA LEU A 607 31.27 -46.67 -55.63
C LEU A 607 30.72 -46.27 -57.01
N GLU A 608 30.95 -45.04 -57.48
CA GLU A 608 30.56 -44.60 -58.82
C GLU A 608 31.28 -45.41 -59.91
N LEU A 609 32.58 -45.65 -59.71
CA LEU A 609 33.40 -46.43 -60.63
C LEU A 609 32.97 -47.89 -60.71
N SER A 610 32.55 -48.50 -59.60
CA SER A 610 31.99 -49.87 -59.57
C SER A 610 30.62 -49.99 -60.25
N THR A 611 29.83 -48.91 -60.32
CA THR A 611 28.47 -48.91 -60.86
C THR A 611 28.40 -48.46 -62.32
N GLN A 612 29.32 -47.59 -62.76
CA GLN A 612 29.43 -47.12 -64.15
C GLN A 612 30.47 -47.90 -64.96
N GLY A 613 31.45 -48.51 -64.30
CA GLY A 613 32.64 -49.10 -64.91
C GLY A 613 33.78 -48.07 -65.10
N PRO A 614 35.07 -48.46 -64.99
CA PRO A 614 36.19 -47.52 -64.99
C PRO A 614 36.26 -46.58 -66.21
N LEU A 615 36.01 -47.13 -67.40
CA LEU A 615 36.05 -46.39 -68.65
C LEU A 615 34.94 -45.32 -68.77
N ALA A 616 33.72 -45.63 -68.34
CA ALA A 616 32.60 -44.70 -68.42
C ALA A 616 32.73 -43.59 -67.36
N TRP A 617 33.14 -43.96 -66.14
CA TRP A 617 33.46 -42.99 -65.08
C TRP A 617 34.58 -42.04 -65.53
N PHE A 618 35.67 -42.56 -66.10
CA PHE A 618 36.75 -41.73 -66.64
C PHE A 618 36.27 -40.79 -67.74
N HIS A 619 35.46 -41.27 -68.69
CA HIS A 619 34.87 -40.43 -69.73
C HIS A 619 34.03 -39.27 -69.16
N ALA A 620 33.24 -39.52 -68.11
CA ALA A 620 32.45 -38.49 -67.44
C ALA A 620 33.35 -37.45 -66.75
N GLN A 621 34.28 -37.89 -65.90
CA GLN A 621 35.17 -37.01 -65.16
C GLN A 621 36.10 -36.20 -66.06
N ARG A 622 36.68 -36.80 -67.11
CA ARG A 622 37.49 -36.10 -68.12
C ARG A 622 36.68 -35.04 -68.86
N ARG A 623 35.44 -35.36 -69.26
CA ARG A 623 34.56 -34.39 -69.94
C ARG A 623 34.24 -33.20 -69.04
N GLN A 624 33.87 -33.45 -67.78
CA GLN A 624 33.59 -32.39 -66.82
C GLN A 624 34.85 -31.53 -66.54
N THR A 625 35.99 -32.17 -66.25
CA THR A 625 37.25 -31.48 -65.96
C THR A 625 37.66 -30.55 -67.09
N LEU A 626 37.60 -31.00 -68.35
CA LEU A 626 37.94 -30.18 -69.51
C LEU A 626 36.91 -29.09 -69.83
N GLN A 627 35.62 -29.29 -69.51
CA GLN A 627 34.59 -28.24 -69.61
C GLN A 627 34.77 -27.15 -68.55
N GLU A 628 35.31 -27.49 -67.38
CA GLU A 628 35.66 -26.56 -66.30
C GLU A 628 37.05 -25.92 -66.49
N GLY A 629 37.64 -26.04 -67.69
CA GLY A 629 38.96 -25.49 -68.05
C GLY A 629 40.15 -26.20 -67.39
N GLY A 630 39.89 -27.30 -66.71
CA GLY A 630 40.84 -28.07 -65.92
C GLY A 630 41.82 -28.94 -66.71
N VAL A 631 42.60 -29.73 -65.97
CA VAL A 631 43.64 -30.62 -66.53
C VAL A 631 43.54 -32.04 -65.96
N VAL A 632 43.99 -33.01 -66.73
CA VAL A 632 44.13 -34.41 -66.30
C VAL A 632 45.58 -34.67 -65.93
N VAL A 633 45.83 -35.13 -64.70
CA VAL A 633 47.16 -35.45 -64.18
C VAL A 633 47.42 -36.95 -64.33
N LEU A 634 48.48 -37.30 -65.05
CA LEU A 634 48.98 -38.66 -65.20
C LEU A 634 50.12 -38.88 -64.21
N LEU A 635 49.89 -39.71 -63.19
CA LEU A 635 50.89 -40.08 -62.18
C LEU A 635 51.61 -41.36 -62.62
N PHE A 636 52.91 -41.26 -62.91
CA PHE A 636 53.73 -42.35 -63.39
C PHE A 636 54.48 -43.04 -62.24
N SER A 637 54.10 -44.28 -61.97
CA SER A 637 54.79 -45.31 -61.20
C SER A 637 55.39 -46.39 -62.13
N PRO A 638 56.23 -47.32 -61.63
CA PRO A 638 56.83 -48.36 -62.47
C PRO A 638 55.82 -49.23 -63.24
N GLY A 639 54.71 -49.64 -62.61
CA GLY A 639 53.64 -50.38 -63.27
C GLY A 639 52.76 -49.52 -64.17
N ALA A 640 52.52 -48.24 -63.86
CA ALA A 640 51.91 -47.29 -64.79
C ALA A 640 52.73 -47.12 -66.07
N VAL A 641 54.07 -47.14 -65.95
CA VAL A 641 54.99 -47.19 -67.08
C VAL A 641 54.89 -48.53 -67.82
N ALA A 642 54.83 -49.66 -67.11
CA ALA A 642 54.67 -50.99 -67.72
C ALA A 642 53.35 -51.12 -68.52
N LEU A 643 52.22 -50.73 -67.93
CA LEU A 643 50.91 -50.67 -68.60
C LEU A 643 50.92 -49.79 -69.84
N CYS A 644 51.59 -48.63 -69.77
CA CYS A 644 51.81 -47.77 -70.94
C CYS A 644 52.70 -48.43 -72.01
N GLN A 645 53.73 -49.17 -71.62
CA GLN A 645 54.62 -49.88 -72.56
C GLN A 645 53.93 -51.07 -73.22
N GLU A 646 53.07 -51.80 -72.49
CA GLU A 646 52.22 -52.89 -72.99
C GLU A 646 51.24 -52.35 -74.04
N TRP A 647 50.49 -51.29 -73.70
CA TRP A 647 49.56 -50.58 -74.61
C TRP A 647 50.22 -50.04 -75.89
N LEU A 648 51.51 -49.70 -75.83
CA LEU A 648 52.26 -49.14 -76.96
C LEU A 648 52.93 -50.22 -77.83
N GLN A 649 53.08 -51.46 -77.34
CA GLN A 649 53.63 -52.58 -78.09
C GLN A 649 52.53 -53.40 -78.76
N ASP A 650 51.48 -53.78 -78.03
CA ASP A 650 50.36 -54.59 -78.54
C ASP A 650 49.14 -53.71 -78.89
N GLY A 651 49.25 -52.96 -79.99
CA GLY A 651 48.22 -52.03 -80.49
C GLY A 651 46.88 -52.65 -80.95
N ALA A 652 46.53 -53.85 -80.48
CA ALA A 652 45.31 -54.60 -80.82
C ALA A 652 44.64 -55.31 -79.62
N ARG A 653 45.20 -55.27 -78.41
CA ARG A 653 44.55 -55.75 -77.17
C ARG A 653 44.77 -54.75 -76.04
N ALA A 654 43.68 -54.30 -75.43
CA ALA A 654 43.77 -53.63 -74.15
C ALA A 654 44.22 -54.66 -73.09
N PRO A 655 45.18 -54.33 -72.20
CA PRO A 655 45.52 -55.18 -71.07
C PRO A 655 44.29 -55.40 -70.20
N ALA A 656 44.14 -56.62 -69.67
CA ALA A 656 43.06 -56.91 -68.73
C ALA A 656 43.31 -56.08 -67.45
N PRO A 657 42.31 -55.32 -66.94
CA PRO A 657 42.50 -54.46 -65.78
C PRO A 657 42.93 -55.30 -64.58
N GLN A 658 44.05 -54.93 -63.96
CA GLN A 658 44.72 -55.77 -62.96
C GLN A 658 43.95 -55.84 -61.63
N GLY A 659 42.96 -54.97 -61.45
CA GLY A 659 41.88 -55.10 -60.47
C GLY A 659 40.61 -54.34 -60.89
N PRO A 660 39.47 -54.55 -60.20
CA PRO A 660 38.18 -53.92 -60.54
C PRO A 660 38.13 -52.39 -60.34
N HIS A 661 39.24 -51.78 -59.92
CA HIS A 661 39.38 -50.35 -59.66
C HIS A 661 40.46 -49.67 -60.52
N ASP A 662 41.07 -50.39 -61.47
CA ASP A 662 42.11 -49.85 -62.36
C ASP A 662 41.52 -48.86 -63.38
N ALA A 663 41.41 -47.59 -62.97
CA ALA A 663 41.02 -46.49 -63.82
C ALA A 663 42.11 -46.10 -64.82
N PHE A 664 43.38 -46.40 -64.52
CA PHE A 664 44.52 -45.98 -65.34
C PHE A 664 44.59 -46.78 -66.64
N ALA A 665 44.64 -48.12 -66.59
CA ALA A 665 44.66 -48.96 -67.79
C ALA A 665 43.42 -48.72 -68.68
N ALA A 666 42.26 -48.50 -68.07
CA ALA A 666 41.04 -48.12 -68.78
C ALA A 666 41.14 -46.72 -69.42
N SER A 667 41.79 -45.75 -68.77
CA SER A 667 41.95 -44.39 -69.32
C SER A 667 42.82 -44.35 -70.57
N LEU A 668 43.82 -45.23 -70.68
CA LEU A 668 44.81 -45.25 -71.77
C LEU A 668 44.15 -45.30 -73.16
N SER A 669 43.07 -46.08 -73.33
CA SER A 669 42.29 -46.14 -74.58
C SER A 669 41.77 -44.79 -75.07
N CYS A 670 41.59 -43.85 -74.14
CA CYS A 670 41.01 -42.54 -74.38
C CYS A 670 42.04 -41.41 -74.27
N VAL A 671 43.20 -41.67 -73.65
CA VAL A 671 44.30 -40.73 -73.49
C VAL A 671 45.29 -40.82 -74.65
N LEU A 672 45.74 -42.03 -75.04
CA LEU A 672 46.69 -42.21 -76.16
C LEU A 672 46.26 -41.49 -77.46
N PRO A 673 44.99 -41.52 -77.89
CA PRO A 673 44.55 -40.79 -79.08
C PRO A 673 44.77 -39.27 -79.01
N ASP A 674 44.66 -38.63 -77.84
CA ASP A 674 44.96 -37.19 -77.70
C ASP A 674 46.47 -36.94 -77.88
N PHE A 675 47.33 -37.82 -77.36
CA PHE A 675 48.78 -37.71 -77.49
C PHE A 675 49.24 -37.97 -78.94
N LEU A 676 48.78 -39.05 -79.57
CA LEU A 676 49.11 -39.39 -80.96
C LEU A 676 48.60 -38.35 -81.98
N GLN A 677 47.52 -37.62 -81.66
CA GLN A 677 46.98 -36.54 -82.50
C GLN A 677 47.56 -35.15 -82.15
N GLY A 678 48.52 -35.04 -81.24
CA GLY A 678 49.10 -33.75 -80.81
C GLY A 678 48.13 -32.83 -80.04
N ARG A 679 47.03 -33.39 -79.51
CA ARG A 679 45.94 -32.68 -78.80
C ARG A 679 46.11 -32.67 -77.27
N ALA A 680 47.17 -33.29 -76.76
CA ALA A 680 47.46 -33.39 -75.33
C ALA A 680 47.97 -32.09 -74.64
N PRO A 681 48.77 -31.21 -75.29
CA PRO A 681 49.26 -29.98 -74.64
C PRO A 681 48.14 -29.11 -74.09
N GLY A 682 48.33 -28.61 -72.86
CA GLY A 682 47.34 -27.79 -72.14
C GLY A 682 46.15 -28.57 -71.55
N ARG A 683 46.01 -29.87 -71.84
CA ARG A 683 44.94 -30.74 -71.30
C ARG A 683 45.46 -31.79 -70.32
N TYR A 684 46.68 -32.26 -70.51
CA TYR A 684 47.33 -33.23 -69.62
C TYR A 684 48.61 -32.65 -69.02
N VAL A 685 48.93 -33.12 -67.81
CA VAL A 685 50.18 -32.88 -67.10
C VAL A 685 50.69 -34.22 -66.60
N GLY A 686 51.96 -34.54 -66.81
CA GLY A 686 52.59 -35.70 -66.19
C GLY A 686 53.17 -35.34 -64.82
N ALA A 687 53.20 -36.30 -63.90
CA ALA A 687 54.04 -36.22 -62.72
C ALA A 687 54.52 -37.61 -62.28
N TYR A 688 55.65 -37.65 -61.59
CA TYR A 688 56.18 -38.85 -60.92
C TYR A 688 56.83 -38.45 -59.60
N PHE A 689 57.07 -39.42 -58.72
CA PHE A 689 57.64 -39.15 -57.40
C PHE A 689 59.15 -39.41 -57.37
N ASP A 690 59.87 -38.48 -56.75
CA ASP A 690 61.32 -38.54 -56.55
C ASP A 690 61.70 -39.84 -55.81
N GLY A 691 62.71 -40.56 -56.32
CA GLY A 691 63.17 -41.84 -55.79
C GLY A 691 62.36 -43.07 -56.23
N LEU A 692 61.09 -42.92 -56.62
CA LEU A 692 60.25 -44.03 -57.10
C LEU A 692 60.31 -44.23 -58.63
N LEU A 693 60.60 -43.17 -59.39
CA LEU A 693 60.78 -43.24 -60.84
C LEU A 693 61.82 -42.23 -61.32
N HIS A 694 62.50 -42.53 -62.42
CA HIS A 694 63.41 -41.62 -63.12
C HIS A 694 62.75 -41.07 -64.39
N SER A 695 63.02 -39.82 -64.74
CA SER A 695 62.44 -39.12 -65.91
C SER A 695 62.51 -39.91 -67.22
N GLU A 696 63.59 -40.65 -67.44
CA GLU A 696 63.83 -41.43 -68.65
C GLU A 696 62.92 -42.66 -68.80
N ALA A 697 62.38 -43.18 -67.70
CA ALA A 697 61.46 -44.32 -67.72
C ALA A 697 60.06 -43.95 -68.25
N VAL A 698 59.65 -42.68 -68.14
CA VAL A 698 58.38 -42.20 -68.69
C VAL A 698 58.40 -42.34 -70.23
N PRO A 699 57.45 -43.06 -70.87
CA PRO A 699 57.52 -43.33 -72.31
C PRO A 699 57.51 -42.05 -73.15
N ALA A 700 58.31 -42.03 -74.23
CA ALA A 700 58.60 -40.83 -75.02
C ALA A 700 57.35 -40.08 -75.52
N LEU A 701 56.27 -40.80 -75.86
CA LEU A 701 54.98 -40.23 -76.26
C LEU A 701 54.43 -39.24 -75.22
N PHE A 702 54.51 -39.58 -73.93
CA PHE A 702 53.96 -38.77 -72.84
C PHE A 702 54.83 -37.56 -72.49
N ARG A 703 56.09 -37.50 -72.94
CA ARG A 703 56.99 -36.34 -72.75
C ARG A 703 56.65 -35.16 -73.68
N SER A 704 55.59 -35.27 -74.48
CA SER A 704 55.01 -34.18 -75.28
C SER A 704 54.14 -33.19 -74.48
N VAL A 705 53.89 -33.49 -73.20
CA VAL A 705 53.33 -32.55 -72.20
C VAL A 705 54.34 -32.37 -71.07
N PRO A 706 54.29 -31.28 -70.26
CA PRO A 706 55.20 -31.13 -69.13
C PRO A 706 55.01 -32.28 -68.12
N VAL A 707 56.14 -32.88 -67.72
CA VAL A 707 56.22 -33.94 -66.70
C VAL A 707 57.05 -33.44 -65.53
N PHE A 708 56.47 -33.42 -64.33
CA PHE A 708 57.10 -32.87 -63.13
C PHE A 708 57.53 -33.96 -62.13
N SER A 709 58.71 -33.80 -61.53
CA SER A 709 59.15 -34.64 -60.41
C SER A 709 58.63 -34.08 -59.07
N LEU A 710 58.10 -34.92 -58.20
CA LEU A 710 57.45 -34.52 -56.94
C LEU A 710 58.16 -35.15 -55.72
N PRO A 711 58.52 -34.37 -54.68
CA PRO A 711 58.19 -32.97 -54.45
C PRO A 711 59.10 -31.93 -55.13
N SER A 712 60.22 -32.32 -55.75
CA SER A 712 61.29 -31.38 -56.19
C SER A 712 60.85 -30.25 -57.14
N GLN A 713 59.92 -30.51 -58.07
CA GLN A 713 59.37 -29.54 -59.03
C GLN A 713 57.92 -29.13 -58.72
N LEU A 714 57.44 -29.41 -57.50
CA LEU A 714 56.07 -29.15 -57.06
C LEU A 714 55.56 -27.70 -57.28
N PRO A 715 56.38 -26.61 -57.18
CA PRO A 715 55.92 -25.27 -57.56
C PRO A 715 55.54 -25.14 -59.05
N GLY A 716 56.28 -25.82 -59.93
CA GLY A 716 56.01 -25.86 -61.37
C GLY A 716 54.76 -26.67 -61.70
N PHE A 717 54.60 -27.82 -61.04
CA PHE A 717 53.38 -28.64 -61.10
C PHE A 717 52.15 -27.83 -60.68
N LEU A 718 52.17 -27.19 -59.50
CA LEU A 718 51.07 -26.34 -59.05
C LEU A 718 50.80 -25.15 -60.00
N GLY A 719 51.85 -24.60 -60.62
CA GLY A 719 51.72 -23.59 -61.68
C GLY A 719 50.93 -24.10 -62.89
N ALA A 720 51.20 -25.32 -63.36
CA ALA A 720 50.48 -25.94 -64.47
C ALA A 720 49.00 -26.26 -64.16
N LEU A 721 48.68 -26.51 -62.88
CA LEU A 721 47.29 -26.70 -62.42
C LEU A 721 46.49 -25.39 -62.36
N HIS A 722 47.14 -24.21 -62.23
CA HIS A 722 46.48 -22.90 -62.22
C HIS A 722 46.44 -22.28 -63.63
N GLU A 723 45.68 -21.19 -63.84
CA GLU A 723 45.70 -20.49 -65.13
C GLU A 723 47.00 -19.65 -65.30
N PRO A 724 47.56 -19.55 -66.52
CA PRO A 724 48.67 -18.64 -66.82
C PRO A 724 48.19 -17.18 -66.81
N GLY A 725 48.17 -16.55 -65.63
CA GLY A 725 47.72 -15.16 -65.46
C GLY A 725 48.17 -14.52 -64.14
N ASP A 726 47.58 -14.94 -63.01
CA ASP A 726 47.52 -14.10 -61.80
C ASP A 726 48.21 -14.65 -60.52
N THR A 727 49.01 -15.73 -60.63
CA THR A 727 49.57 -16.36 -59.41
C THR A 727 50.96 -15.81 -59.05
N ARG A 728 51.03 -15.03 -57.95
CA ARG A 728 52.30 -14.49 -57.42
C ARG A 728 53.30 -15.61 -57.06
N PRO A 729 54.58 -15.54 -57.46
CA PRO A 729 55.55 -16.62 -57.24
C PRO A 729 55.72 -17.07 -55.78
N GLY A 730 55.70 -16.14 -54.81
CA GLY A 730 55.81 -16.48 -53.39
C GLY A 730 54.66 -17.35 -52.89
N LEU A 731 53.42 -17.09 -53.34
CA LEU A 731 52.23 -17.85 -52.95
C LEU A 731 52.25 -19.29 -53.53
N LEU A 732 52.85 -19.48 -54.71
CA LEU A 732 53.12 -20.83 -55.25
C LEU A 732 54.17 -21.56 -54.42
N GLY A 733 55.22 -20.87 -53.97
CA GLY A 733 56.24 -21.44 -53.08
C GLY A 733 55.67 -21.89 -51.73
N GLU A 734 54.82 -21.07 -51.11
CA GLU A 734 54.13 -21.42 -49.86
C GLU A 734 53.21 -22.63 -50.02
N ARG A 735 52.37 -22.64 -51.06
CA ARG A 735 51.47 -23.77 -51.37
C ARG A 735 52.24 -25.06 -51.70
N ALA A 736 53.34 -24.95 -52.45
CA ALA A 736 54.20 -26.10 -52.73
C ALA A 736 54.84 -26.64 -51.45
N ARG A 737 55.28 -25.77 -50.53
CA ARG A 737 55.82 -26.21 -49.22
C ARG A 737 54.77 -26.94 -48.39
N GLN A 738 53.52 -26.46 -48.36
CA GLN A 738 52.41 -27.13 -47.67
C GLN A 738 52.11 -28.51 -48.26
N VAL A 739 52.00 -28.61 -49.59
CA VAL A 739 51.73 -29.90 -50.27
C VAL A 739 52.91 -30.86 -50.12
N SER A 740 54.16 -30.38 -50.15
CA SER A 740 55.36 -31.18 -49.88
C SER A 740 55.36 -31.73 -48.46
N GLN A 741 55.04 -30.92 -47.45
CA GLN A 741 54.96 -31.35 -46.05
C GLN A 741 53.86 -32.40 -45.81
N ALA A 742 52.73 -32.31 -46.54
CA ALA A 742 51.66 -33.32 -46.47
C ALA A 742 52.03 -34.63 -47.17
N LEU A 743 52.87 -34.58 -48.21
CA LEU A 743 53.30 -35.73 -49.01
C LEU A 743 54.42 -36.54 -48.35
N GLN A 744 55.38 -35.86 -47.72
CA GLN A 744 56.65 -36.45 -47.24
C GLN A 744 56.46 -37.73 -46.40
N PRO A 745 55.54 -37.80 -45.40
CA PRO A 745 55.41 -38.99 -44.55
C PRO A 745 54.95 -40.26 -45.30
N ALA A 746 54.24 -40.11 -46.41
CA ALA A 746 53.83 -41.24 -47.26
C ALA A 746 54.93 -41.65 -48.24
N LEU A 747 55.74 -40.70 -48.71
CA LEU A 747 56.87 -40.95 -49.61
C LEU A 747 58.03 -41.64 -48.85
N ASP A 748 58.37 -41.16 -47.66
CA ASP A 748 59.42 -41.75 -46.81
C ASP A 748 59.09 -43.21 -46.42
N GLN A 749 57.80 -43.53 -46.23
CA GLN A 749 57.34 -44.91 -45.95
C GLN A 749 57.47 -45.84 -47.17
N LEU A 750 57.34 -45.32 -48.39
CA LEU A 750 57.49 -46.09 -49.63
C LEU A 750 58.95 -46.36 -50.01
N LEU A 751 59.85 -45.47 -49.60
CA LEU A 751 61.30 -45.59 -49.88
C LEU A 751 62.03 -46.51 -48.86
N GLN A 752 61.38 -46.91 -47.76
CA GLN A 752 61.92 -47.82 -46.76
C GLN A 752 61.55 -49.28 -47.05
N VAL A 753 62.41 -49.98 -47.80
CA VAL A 753 62.30 -51.44 -48.00
C VAL A 753 62.92 -52.19 -46.81
N PRO A 754 62.24 -53.17 -46.19
CA PRO A 754 62.82 -53.99 -45.12
C PRO A 754 64.00 -54.86 -45.58
N GLY A 755 65.02 -54.99 -44.74
CA GLY A 755 66.16 -55.91 -44.96
C GLY A 755 65.85 -57.36 -44.55
N ASP A 756 66.44 -58.31 -45.28
CA ASP A 756 66.22 -59.75 -45.14
C ASP A 756 66.94 -60.36 -43.90
N PRO A 757 66.39 -61.38 -43.19
CA PRO A 757 66.86 -61.76 -41.86
C PRO A 757 67.86 -62.93 -41.83
N ARG A 758 68.98 -62.73 -41.12
CA ARG A 758 69.97 -63.72 -40.62
C ARG A 758 70.78 -63.04 -39.49
N ASP A 759 71.22 -63.68 -38.41
CA ASP A 759 71.20 -65.11 -38.03
C ASP A 759 71.20 -65.25 -36.49
N SER A 760 71.06 -66.48 -35.97
CA SER A 760 71.12 -66.92 -34.55
C SER A 760 70.03 -66.39 -33.58
N GLY A 761 69.48 -67.20 -32.67
CA GLY A 761 69.67 -68.64 -32.44
C GLY A 761 69.62 -69.03 -30.96
N ASP A 762 68.44 -69.47 -30.49
CA ASP A 762 68.15 -70.08 -29.16
C ASP A 762 68.43 -69.21 -27.90
N GLY A 763 67.70 -69.48 -26.81
CA GLY A 763 67.82 -68.74 -25.54
C GLY A 763 66.53 -68.70 -24.71
N THR A 764 66.15 -69.81 -24.06
CA THR A 764 65.02 -69.84 -23.13
C THR A 764 65.34 -69.17 -21.78
N ARG A 765 64.53 -68.20 -21.32
CA ARG A 765 63.94 -68.21 -19.96
C ARG A 765 63.02 -67.03 -19.59
N ASP A 766 62.26 -67.27 -18.52
CA ASP A 766 61.37 -66.37 -17.78
C ASP A 766 62.05 -65.13 -17.17
N GLY A 767 61.28 -64.10 -16.81
CA GLY A 767 61.83 -62.92 -16.13
C GLY A 767 60.84 -61.82 -15.70
N THR A 768 59.78 -62.18 -14.94
CA THR A 768 58.81 -61.30 -14.22
C THR A 768 58.08 -60.21 -15.02
#